data_AF-A0A135S9P5-F1
#
_entry.id   AF-A0A135S9P5-F1
#
_cell.length_a   1.000
_cell.length_b   1.000
_cell.length_c   1.000
_cell.angle_alpha   90.00
_cell.angle_beta   90.00
_cell.angle_gamma   90.00
#
_symmetry.space_group_name_H-M   'P 1'
#
loop_
_entity.id
_entity.type
_entity.pdbx_description
1 polymer ?
#
loop_
_entity_poly.entity_id
_entity_poly.type
_entity_poly.pdbx_seq_one_letter_code
_entity_poly.pdbx_strand_id
1 'polypeptide(L)'
;MDTGIDEESTKLCFGIEVPIPGPRRPIFSLTFAGTREITVSSRELVNEVSDESRFCKIVTSGVETMRAAAGDGLFTAQHNNHTWGVAHRILMPVFGPLKIRSMFDDMNDLSEQLCLKWARHCHSAPIEVADDFTRLTLDTISLCAMDYRFNSFYLDTKAHPFVESMVEVLAEADLQAVLPDVFSLLRPRAMSKFRNNIEQMQAICRKIIAQRRQANGKKMPNDLLDAMLNGKDPETGDSLSEEAIVHNIITFLVAGHETTSGLLSFTIYYLVEHPQELKRAREEVDRVVGHGPINVDHLQQLPFLDSVFRETLRLMPTAPGYYVTPFKDEIIGGKYLVKPGEALCVLLHTLHRDPKVWGSDAEDFRPDRMRNLENIPQNAWKPFGNGMRGCIGRAFAWQEAQLVISMILRNFDLSKGDPNYKLKVKHLLTIKPANFKVRVSLRNDKRPTDFLKSLKTIPEPIPKPVAKPIAKPIANPTVTSPSFLDPITILFGSDTGTCEAVAQRIAIEAGAKGYSPMVLPMNDAVDQLPQNQPVILVSASYNGLPSRNAAKFVPWVQGLKPGDLQHLNITGHRDWPATLFKVPRSLDSILETAGGQRLCTLGVADTAATDIFFEVEKWLANDLWPTLLGYPATRATRPKSDIDVKLTLEDPPRISLRSGFVAATVKDSRALSAEGVPAKRHLELELPPGTAYEAGGHVHILPVNNAQLVRRALSYFRLSGDVVLTMKSESGRPLPVPSNTPVTAWDLFASYVELTGPATPGNIQVMSELAVSYETRRVLEAMSTSLLGSEPRNRALSVLELLESFPDLNLPLSELLIMLPQMRPRTYSFSSSPAWQSNSATLTYTVEKKGVASNYLASLRSGSVLFVSILPSTPHFCLPSAATQATTPVIMIAAGAGLAPFRGFIQDRAISLRSGATLAPALLFFGCHGQLLDDMYRDELDGFEAENTVKVFRAFSRDGDMSCKHVTDQLRDHLGEVSALWEAGANFYVCGGKKISDSVFDVIAPALFKNEKTTAAEAGAADNVQKSFGMAPKGRYVVEVFN
;
A
#
# COMPACT_ATOMS: atom_id res chain seq x y z
N MET A 1 -6.96 -60.23 9.82
CA MET A 1 -6.89 -59.32 8.66
C MET A 1 -6.53 -57.97 9.22
N ASP A 2 -5.30 -57.53 8.96
CA ASP A 2 -4.80 -56.20 9.28
C ASP A 2 -5.69 -55.13 8.64
N THR A 3 -6.24 -54.23 9.45
CA THR A 3 -6.62 -52.90 8.98
C THR A 3 -5.92 -51.90 9.87
N GLY A 4 -4.62 -51.70 9.61
CA GLY A 4 -3.90 -50.52 10.10
C GLY A 4 -4.63 -49.28 9.61
N ILE A 5 -5.30 -48.59 10.54
CA ILE A 5 -5.91 -47.29 10.33
C ILE A 5 -5.21 -46.37 11.31
N ASP A 6 -4.38 -45.47 10.77
CA ASP A 6 -3.83 -44.34 11.52
C ASP A 6 -4.98 -43.52 12.12
N GLU A 7 -4.90 -43.28 13.43
CA GLU A 7 -5.84 -42.44 14.17
C GLU A 7 -5.64 -40.95 13.83
N GLU A 8 -6.27 -40.46 12.76
CA GLU A 8 -6.54 -39.03 12.59
C GLU A 8 -7.99 -38.71 12.97
N SER A 9 -8.22 -38.44 14.26
CA SER A 9 -9.49 -37.93 14.75
C SER A 9 -9.62 -36.43 14.44
N THR A 10 -10.52 -36.06 13.52
CA THR A 10 -10.86 -34.65 13.31
C THR A 10 -11.87 -34.22 14.38
N LYS A 11 -11.49 -33.30 15.27
CA LYS A 11 -12.44 -32.66 16.20
C LYS A 11 -13.32 -31.69 15.42
N LEU A 12 -14.62 -31.99 15.33
CA LEU A 12 -15.62 -31.06 14.82
C LEU A 12 -15.81 -29.90 15.81
N CYS A 13 -16.36 -28.78 15.32
CA CYS A 13 -16.48 -27.46 15.96
C CYS A 13 -17.23 -27.39 17.30
N PHE A 14 -17.53 -28.53 17.94
CA PHE A 14 -18.47 -28.62 19.05
C PHE A 14 -17.99 -29.51 20.21
N GLY A 15 -16.69 -29.84 20.26
CA GLY A 15 -16.12 -30.61 21.38
C GLY A 15 -16.55 -32.09 21.45
N ILE A 16 -17.35 -32.56 20.49
CA ILE A 16 -17.70 -33.98 20.32
C ILE A 16 -16.73 -34.60 19.33
N GLU A 17 -15.98 -35.62 19.76
CA GLU A 17 -15.18 -36.47 18.89
C GLU A 17 -16.12 -37.37 18.07
N VAL A 18 -16.51 -36.90 16.88
CA VAL A 18 -17.12 -37.76 15.87
C VAL A 18 -16.01 -38.13 14.89
N PRO A 19 -15.50 -39.36 14.90
CA PRO A 19 -14.60 -39.81 13.84
C PRO A 19 -15.37 -39.71 12.52
N ILE A 20 -14.90 -38.86 11.60
CA ILE A 20 -15.42 -38.83 10.23
C ILE A 20 -14.71 -39.98 9.49
N PRO A 21 -15.36 -41.13 9.24
CA PRO A 21 -14.69 -42.26 8.63
C PRO A 21 -14.69 -42.08 7.12
N GLY A 22 -13.51 -41.99 6.50
CA GLY A 22 -13.33 -42.08 5.06
C GLY A 22 -13.07 -40.77 4.30
N PRO A 23 -12.84 -40.84 2.97
CA PRO A 23 -12.37 -39.72 2.18
C PRO A 23 -13.33 -38.52 2.26
N ARG A 24 -12.78 -37.31 2.41
CA ARG A 24 -13.50 -36.04 2.55
C ARG A 24 -14.63 -35.91 1.52
N ARG A 25 -15.86 -36.24 1.93
CA ARG A 25 -17.05 -36.08 1.07
C ARG A 25 -17.27 -34.59 0.81
N PRO A 26 -17.78 -34.19 -0.36
CA PRO A 26 -17.98 -32.78 -0.71
C PRO A 26 -19.08 -32.09 0.12
N ILE A 27 -20.01 -32.88 0.66
CA ILE A 27 -21.11 -32.48 1.53
C ILE A 27 -21.48 -33.66 2.44
N PHE A 28 -21.86 -33.38 3.69
CA PHE A 28 -22.42 -34.37 4.62
C PHE A 28 -23.42 -33.71 5.57
N SER A 29 -24.24 -34.49 6.26
CA SER A 29 -25.12 -33.95 7.31
C SER A 29 -24.94 -34.72 8.60
N LEU A 30 -24.92 -34.00 9.71
CA LEU A 30 -24.96 -34.54 11.07
C LEU A 30 -26.32 -34.22 11.67
N THR A 31 -26.90 -35.16 12.40
CA THR A 31 -28.17 -34.93 13.11
C THR A 31 -27.92 -35.05 14.59
N PHE A 32 -28.02 -33.94 15.31
CA PHE A 32 -27.88 -33.88 16.77
C PHE A 32 -29.23 -33.52 17.38
N ALA A 33 -29.73 -34.39 18.25
CA ALA A 33 -30.98 -34.19 19.00
C ALA A 33 -32.19 -33.73 18.15
N GLY A 34 -32.31 -34.26 16.92
CA GLY A 34 -33.40 -33.94 15.99
C GLY A 34 -33.12 -32.77 15.04
N THR A 35 -32.08 -31.98 15.29
CA THR A 35 -31.65 -30.90 14.40
C THR A 35 -30.64 -31.44 13.39
N ARG A 36 -30.93 -31.27 12.10
CA ARG A 36 -30.05 -31.65 11.01
C ARG A 36 -29.17 -30.47 10.62
N GLU A 37 -27.86 -30.64 10.74
CA GLU A 37 -26.85 -29.69 10.28
C GLU A 37 -26.21 -30.20 8.99
N ILE A 38 -26.21 -29.39 7.94
CA ILE A 38 -25.60 -29.73 6.65
C ILE A 38 -24.25 -29.03 6.57
N THR A 39 -23.19 -29.78 6.34
CA THR A 39 -21.83 -29.25 6.17
C THR A 39 -21.37 -29.37 4.74
N VAL A 40 -20.89 -28.27 4.18
CA VAL A 40 -20.30 -28.15 2.85
C VAL A 40 -18.79 -28.01 3.01
N SER A 41 -18.04 -28.87 2.32
CA SER A 41 -16.60 -29.09 2.57
C SER A 41 -15.72 -29.07 1.32
N SER A 42 -16.31 -29.00 0.11
CA SER A 42 -15.56 -28.91 -1.14
C SER A 42 -15.62 -27.52 -1.75
N ARG A 43 -14.54 -27.11 -2.45
CA ARG A 43 -14.49 -25.80 -3.12
C ARG A 43 -15.60 -25.62 -4.14
N GLU A 44 -15.96 -26.68 -4.86
CA GLU A 44 -17.00 -26.67 -5.90
C GLU A 44 -18.35 -26.20 -5.32
N LEU A 45 -18.81 -26.84 -4.24
CA LEU A 45 -20.06 -26.47 -3.59
C LEU A 45 -19.95 -25.14 -2.82
N VAL A 46 -18.80 -24.88 -2.18
CA VAL A 46 -18.57 -23.60 -1.50
C VAL A 46 -18.64 -22.43 -2.48
N ASN A 47 -18.17 -22.61 -3.72
CA ASN A 47 -18.24 -21.59 -4.74
C ASN A 47 -19.70 -21.24 -5.10
N GLU A 48 -20.59 -22.22 -5.15
CA GLU A 48 -22.03 -21.98 -5.38
C GLU A 48 -22.70 -21.28 -4.20
N VAL A 49 -22.49 -21.78 -2.97
CA VAL A 49 -23.17 -21.24 -1.77
C VAL A 49 -22.58 -19.89 -1.31
N SER A 50 -21.50 -19.43 -1.95
CA SER A 50 -20.91 -18.11 -1.72
C SER A 50 -21.52 -17.02 -2.61
N ASP A 51 -22.41 -17.35 -3.54
CA ASP A 51 -23.14 -16.39 -4.38
C ASP A 51 -24.20 -15.65 -3.55
N GLU A 52 -23.93 -14.38 -3.22
CA GLU A 52 -24.81 -13.53 -2.39
C GLU A 52 -26.15 -13.18 -3.05
N SER A 53 -26.34 -13.46 -4.35
CA SER A 53 -27.65 -13.32 -5.00
C SER A 53 -28.57 -14.51 -4.74
N ARG A 54 -28.01 -15.66 -4.36
CA ARG A 54 -28.72 -16.92 -4.11
C ARG A 54 -28.76 -17.27 -2.64
N PHE A 55 -27.70 -16.94 -1.89
CA PHE A 55 -27.50 -17.31 -0.50
C PHE A 55 -27.21 -16.09 0.37
N CYS A 56 -27.62 -16.15 1.63
CA CYS A 56 -27.27 -15.16 2.63
C CYS A 56 -26.68 -15.82 3.88
N LYS A 57 -25.87 -15.06 4.64
CA LYS A 57 -25.40 -15.51 5.95
C LYS A 57 -26.59 -15.57 6.93
N ILE A 58 -26.71 -16.67 7.66
CA ILE A 58 -27.67 -16.83 8.76
C ILE A 58 -26.92 -16.90 10.09
N VAL A 59 -27.53 -16.35 11.14
CA VAL A 59 -27.05 -16.52 12.53
C VAL A 59 -27.82 -17.67 13.15
N THR A 60 -27.08 -18.70 13.59
CA THR A 60 -27.59 -19.93 14.16
C THR A 60 -26.54 -20.53 15.11
N SER A 61 -26.89 -21.61 15.80
CA SER A 61 -25.99 -22.35 16.70
C SER A 61 -25.37 -21.42 17.76
N GLY A 62 -24.08 -21.58 18.11
CA GLY A 62 -23.41 -20.78 19.15
C GLY A 62 -23.46 -19.26 18.91
N VAL A 63 -23.55 -18.82 17.65
CA VAL A 63 -23.67 -17.39 17.31
C VAL A 63 -25.06 -16.84 17.69
N GLU A 64 -26.12 -17.65 17.59
CA GLU A 64 -27.47 -17.26 18.03
C GLU A 64 -27.50 -17.07 19.55
N THR A 65 -26.89 -17.98 20.31
CA THR A 65 -26.78 -17.86 21.77
C THR A 65 -26.02 -16.59 22.19
N MET A 66 -25.01 -16.19 21.42
CA MET A 66 -24.26 -14.95 21.64
C MET A 66 -25.09 -13.67 21.46
N ARG A 67 -26.27 -13.72 20.82
CA ARG A 67 -27.20 -12.58 20.75
C ARG A 67 -27.71 -12.16 22.13
N ALA A 68 -27.73 -13.06 23.12
CA ALA A 68 -28.07 -12.69 24.49
C ALA A 68 -27.09 -11.65 25.08
N ALA A 69 -25.83 -11.68 24.66
CA ALA A 69 -24.81 -10.74 25.11
C ALA A 69 -24.65 -9.54 24.16
N ALA A 70 -24.59 -9.82 22.84
CA ALA A 70 -24.19 -8.86 21.82
C ALA A 70 -25.35 -8.37 20.94
N GLY A 71 -26.60 -8.77 21.22
CA GLY A 71 -27.79 -8.32 20.51
C GLY A 71 -27.66 -8.34 18.98
N ASP A 72 -28.06 -7.23 18.34
CA ASP A 72 -27.87 -6.99 16.91
C ASP A 72 -26.52 -6.32 16.59
N GLY A 73 -25.44 -6.75 17.26
CA GLY A 73 -24.08 -6.37 16.92
C GLY A 73 -23.64 -6.87 15.53
N LEU A 74 -22.55 -6.30 15.01
CA LEU A 74 -22.06 -6.59 13.65
C LEU A 74 -21.86 -8.08 13.32
N PHE A 75 -21.56 -8.91 14.33
CA PHE A 75 -21.33 -10.34 14.19
C PHE A 75 -22.60 -11.18 14.37
N THR A 76 -23.52 -10.76 15.25
CA THR A 76 -24.66 -11.54 15.76
C THR A 76 -26.01 -11.11 15.17
N ALA A 77 -26.07 -10.00 14.43
CA ALA A 77 -27.30 -9.55 13.78
C ALA A 77 -27.73 -10.46 12.63
N GLN A 78 -29.03 -10.76 12.55
CA GLN A 78 -29.64 -11.50 11.45
C GLN A 78 -29.52 -10.75 10.10
N HIS A 79 -29.72 -11.47 8.99
CA HIS A 79 -29.72 -10.87 7.65
C HIS A 79 -30.81 -9.77 7.54
N ASN A 80 -30.54 -8.71 6.76
CA ASN A 80 -31.43 -7.54 6.61
C ASN A 80 -31.81 -6.79 7.90
N ASN A 81 -31.02 -6.91 8.97
CA ASN A 81 -31.24 -6.14 10.19
C ASN A 81 -30.86 -4.65 10.02
N HIS A 82 -31.77 -3.74 10.41
CA HIS A 82 -31.58 -2.29 10.31
C HIS A 82 -30.43 -1.77 11.17
N THR A 83 -30.40 -2.14 12.46
CA THR A 83 -29.36 -1.76 13.43
C THR A 83 -27.98 -2.16 12.93
N TRP A 84 -27.86 -3.34 12.32
CA TRP A 84 -26.63 -3.80 11.69
C TRP A 84 -26.20 -2.88 10.54
N GLY A 85 -27.14 -2.49 9.66
CA GLY A 85 -26.86 -1.57 8.55
C GLY A 85 -26.34 -0.22 9.04
N VAL A 86 -27.01 0.36 10.04
CA VAL A 86 -26.64 1.61 10.72
C VAL A 86 -25.24 1.50 11.35
N ALA A 87 -24.99 0.46 12.15
CA ALA A 87 -23.70 0.24 12.80
C ALA A 87 -22.58 0.03 11.78
N HIS A 88 -22.80 -0.79 10.76
CA HIS A 88 -21.84 -1.01 9.70
C HIS A 88 -21.51 0.33 9.02
N ARG A 89 -22.50 1.21 8.81
CA ARG A 89 -22.34 2.50 8.12
C ARG A 89 -21.48 3.47 8.87
N ILE A 90 -21.73 3.57 10.17
CA ILE A 90 -20.99 4.41 11.09
C ILE A 90 -19.54 3.93 11.27
N LEU A 91 -19.30 2.62 11.24
CA LEU A 91 -18.02 2.06 11.73
C LEU A 91 -16.99 1.72 10.66
N MET A 92 -17.41 1.46 9.42
CA MET A 92 -16.45 1.24 8.33
C MET A 92 -15.40 2.35 8.21
N PRO A 93 -15.71 3.67 8.38
CA PRO A 93 -14.73 4.75 8.30
C PRO A 93 -13.51 4.58 9.19
N VAL A 94 -13.72 3.96 10.35
CA VAL A 94 -12.68 3.77 11.37
C VAL A 94 -11.73 2.65 11.00
N PHE A 95 -12.16 1.68 10.17
CA PHE A 95 -11.35 0.56 9.70
C PHE A 95 -10.69 0.81 8.33
N GLY A 96 -10.55 2.09 7.94
CA GLY A 96 -9.81 2.44 6.73
C GLY A 96 -8.31 2.27 6.85
N PRO A 97 -7.59 2.02 5.74
CA PRO A 97 -6.13 1.87 5.74
C PRO A 97 -5.39 3.00 6.46
N LEU A 98 -5.84 4.25 6.32
CA LEU A 98 -5.21 5.39 7.00
C LEU A 98 -5.39 5.37 8.51
N LYS A 99 -6.60 5.01 8.98
CA LYS A 99 -6.92 4.89 10.40
C LYS A 99 -6.16 3.73 11.03
N ILE A 100 -6.15 2.58 10.36
CA ILE A 100 -5.39 1.41 10.80
C ILE A 100 -3.89 1.71 10.84
N ARG A 101 -3.35 2.36 9.80
CA ARG A 101 -1.94 2.80 9.79
C ARG A 101 -1.62 3.75 10.94
N SER A 102 -2.55 4.65 11.30
CA SER A 102 -2.37 5.55 12.45
C SER A 102 -2.43 4.86 13.81
N MET A 103 -3.01 3.65 13.90
CA MET A 103 -3.04 2.85 15.13
C MET A 103 -1.73 2.09 15.37
N PHE A 104 -0.74 2.17 14.47
CA PHE A 104 0.51 1.44 14.58
C PHE A 104 1.24 1.68 15.91
N ASP A 105 1.32 2.94 16.37
CA ASP A 105 2.05 3.28 17.59
C ASP A 105 1.39 2.68 18.84
N ASP A 106 0.04 2.67 18.91
CA ASP A 106 -0.71 2.04 20.00
C ASP A 106 -0.55 0.51 20.00
N MET A 107 -0.58 -0.11 18.80
CA MET A 107 -0.27 -1.53 18.66
C MET A 107 1.17 -1.84 19.06
N ASN A 108 2.12 -0.96 18.72
CA ASN A 108 3.54 -1.13 19.05
C ASN A 108 3.78 -1.05 20.55
N ASP A 109 3.17 -0.08 21.26
CA ASP A 109 3.25 0.01 22.72
C ASP A 109 2.87 -1.32 23.41
N LEU A 110 1.73 -1.90 23.03
CA LEU A 110 1.27 -3.15 23.63
C LEU A 110 2.12 -4.35 23.24
N SER A 111 2.62 -4.36 22.00
CA SER A 111 3.56 -5.39 21.52
C SER A 111 4.91 -5.30 22.25
N GLU A 112 5.38 -4.10 22.59
CA GLU A 112 6.57 -3.87 23.41
C GLU A 112 6.35 -4.38 24.84
N GLN A 113 5.17 -4.14 25.43
CA GLN A 113 4.82 -4.66 26.75
C GLN A 113 4.79 -6.19 26.80
N LEU A 114 4.28 -6.85 25.76
CA LEU A 114 4.36 -8.30 25.62
C LEU A 114 5.82 -8.76 25.57
N CYS A 115 6.64 -8.15 24.72
CA CYS A 115 8.04 -8.51 24.60
C CYS A 115 8.80 -8.27 25.93
N LEU A 116 8.48 -7.20 26.66
CA LEU A 116 9.04 -6.94 27.98
C LEU A 116 8.62 -7.99 29.01
N LYS A 117 7.38 -8.48 28.97
CA LYS A 117 6.93 -9.62 29.77
C LYS A 117 7.76 -10.87 29.44
N TRP A 118 7.89 -11.20 28.15
CA TRP A 118 8.64 -12.38 27.72
C TRP A 118 10.12 -12.30 28.08
N ALA A 119 10.73 -11.13 27.90
CA ALA A 119 12.11 -10.87 28.32
C ALA A 119 12.30 -11.09 29.83
N ARG A 120 11.35 -10.68 30.68
CA ARG A 120 11.46 -10.93 32.14
C ARG A 120 11.32 -12.41 32.50
N HIS A 121 10.52 -13.17 31.74
CA HIS A 121 10.21 -14.56 32.05
C HIS A 121 11.05 -15.59 31.30
N CYS A 122 11.87 -15.19 30.32
CA CYS A 122 12.64 -16.09 29.44
C CYS A 122 13.49 -17.15 30.18
N HIS A 123 13.99 -16.84 31.38
CA HIS A 123 14.79 -17.76 32.20
C HIS A 123 14.01 -18.53 33.28
N SER A 124 12.71 -18.24 33.46
CA SER A 124 11.91 -18.78 34.56
C SER A 124 11.16 -20.06 34.20
N ALA A 125 10.35 -20.04 33.14
CA ALA A 125 9.48 -21.14 32.75
C ALA A 125 9.00 -20.99 31.29
N PRO A 126 8.58 -22.09 30.63
CA PRO A 126 7.88 -22.01 29.35
C PRO A 126 6.63 -21.12 29.44
N ILE A 127 6.46 -20.25 28.45
CA ILE A 127 5.37 -19.28 28.36
C ILE A 127 4.20 -19.90 27.62
N GLU A 128 2.99 -19.76 28.17
CA GLU A 128 1.75 -20.14 27.51
C GLU A 128 1.30 -19.02 26.55
N VAL A 129 1.60 -19.21 25.26
CA VAL A 129 1.45 -18.13 24.26
C VAL A 129 0.00 -17.70 24.04
N ALA A 130 -0.94 -18.64 24.16
CA ALA A 130 -2.35 -18.36 23.92
C ALA A 130 -2.94 -17.39 24.94
N ASP A 131 -2.57 -17.50 26.23
CA ASP A 131 -3.00 -16.55 27.26
C ASP A 131 -2.42 -15.15 27.02
N ASP A 132 -1.12 -15.09 26.73
CA ASP A 132 -0.43 -13.83 26.49
C ASP A 132 -0.94 -13.10 25.25
N PHE A 133 -1.20 -13.82 24.15
CA PHE A 133 -1.80 -13.21 22.96
C PHE A 133 -3.26 -12.83 23.18
N THR A 134 -4.02 -13.56 24.00
CA THR A 134 -5.40 -13.17 24.36
C THR A 134 -5.41 -11.84 25.13
N ARG A 135 -4.46 -11.64 26.04
CA ARG A 135 -4.29 -10.37 26.78
C ARG A 135 -3.83 -9.24 25.86
N LEU A 136 -2.88 -9.53 24.96
CA LEU A 136 -2.38 -8.56 23.98
C LEU A 136 -3.52 -8.02 23.12
N THR A 137 -4.21 -8.90 22.41
CA THR A 137 -5.17 -8.51 21.38
C THR A 137 -6.41 -7.83 21.98
N LEU A 138 -6.79 -8.21 23.20
CA LEU A 138 -7.81 -7.49 23.96
C LEU A 138 -7.37 -6.07 24.28
N ASP A 139 -6.18 -5.89 24.85
CA ASP A 139 -5.66 -4.55 25.17
C ASP A 139 -5.50 -3.73 23.88
N THR A 140 -5.09 -4.35 22.76
CA THR A 140 -4.88 -3.67 21.48
C THR A 140 -6.18 -3.16 20.90
N ILE A 141 -7.22 -4.00 20.77
CA ILE A 141 -8.50 -3.54 20.24
C ILE A 141 -9.12 -2.50 21.17
N SER A 142 -8.95 -2.62 22.48
CA SER A 142 -9.52 -1.69 23.44
C SER A 142 -8.84 -0.33 23.43
N LEU A 143 -7.51 -0.30 23.32
CA LEU A 143 -6.74 0.93 23.21
C LEU A 143 -7.01 1.61 21.87
N CYS A 144 -6.84 0.90 20.76
CA CYS A 144 -6.95 1.48 19.42
C CYS A 144 -8.39 1.89 19.07
N ALA A 145 -9.39 1.13 19.52
CA ALA A 145 -10.79 1.38 19.16
C ALA A 145 -11.53 2.25 20.19
N MET A 146 -11.11 2.27 21.46
CA MET A 146 -11.88 2.87 22.54
C MET A 146 -11.05 3.77 23.47
N ASP A 147 -9.77 3.99 23.18
CA ASP A 147 -8.79 4.69 24.04
C ASP A 147 -8.87 4.19 25.50
N TYR A 148 -9.08 2.88 25.66
CA TYR A 148 -9.29 2.25 26.96
C TYR A 148 -8.24 1.19 27.24
N ARG A 149 -7.51 1.36 28.34
CA ARG A 149 -6.49 0.41 28.79
C ARG A 149 -7.06 -0.52 29.85
N PHE A 150 -7.26 -1.79 29.48
CA PHE A 150 -7.52 -2.86 30.44
C PHE A 150 -6.29 -3.17 31.31
N ASN A 151 -5.07 -2.88 30.81
CA ASN A 151 -3.80 -3.16 31.48
C ASN A 151 -3.69 -4.65 31.86
N SER A 152 -4.13 -5.54 30.96
CA SER A 152 -4.27 -6.97 31.21
C SER A 152 -2.95 -7.66 31.54
N PHE A 153 -1.81 -7.07 31.17
CA PHE A 153 -0.46 -7.55 31.52
C PHE A 153 -0.04 -7.27 32.97
N TYR A 154 -0.73 -6.37 33.68
CA TYR A 154 -0.41 -5.96 35.06
C TYR A 154 -1.36 -6.52 36.11
N LEU A 155 -2.46 -7.13 35.67
CA LEU A 155 -3.27 -7.99 36.52
C LEU A 155 -2.45 -9.25 36.79
N ASP A 156 -2.49 -9.74 38.03
CA ASP A 156 -1.82 -10.98 38.46
C ASP A 156 -2.32 -12.21 37.65
N THR A 157 -2.24 -13.41 38.21
CA THR A 157 -2.72 -14.66 37.59
C THR A 157 -4.21 -14.66 37.18
N LYS A 158 -4.99 -13.62 37.48
CA LYS A 158 -6.40 -13.47 37.10
C LYS A 158 -6.54 -12.63 35.84
N ALA A 159 -7.45 -13.02 34.96
CA ALA A 159 -7.75 -12.22 33.79
C ALA A 159 -8.61 -11.01 34.21
N HIS A 160 -8.71 -9.99 33.36
CA HIS A 160 -9.64 -8.91 33.63
C HIS A 160 -11.07 -9.49 33.72
N PRO A 161 -11.94 -9.04 34.65
CA PRO A 161 -13.27 -9.63 34.84
C PRO A 161 -14.10 -9.70 33.55
N PHE A 162 -13.92 -8.73 32.64
CA PHE A 162 -14.52 -8.79 31.30
C PHE A 162 -14.15 -10.06 30.52
N VAL A 163 -12.86 -10.45 30.52
CA VAL A 163 -12.35 -11.63 29.80
C VAL A 163 -12.88 -12.91 30.44
N GLU A 164 -12.88 -12.98 31.77
CA GLU A 164 -13.42 -14.13 32.50
C GLU A 164 -14.90 -14.33 32.17
N SER A 165 -15.72 -13.27 32.28
CA SER A 165 -17.13 -13.32 31.92
C SER A 165 -17.33 -13.70 30.45
N MET A 166 -16.53 -13.14 29.53
CA MET A 166 -16.64 -13.40 28.09
C MET A 166 -16.29 -14.84 27.72
N VAL A 167 -15.18 -15.40 28.23
CA VAL A 167 -14.80 -16.79 27.98
C VAL A 167 -15.86 -17.75 28.52
N GLU A 168 -16.42 -17.47 29.69
CA GLU A 168 -17.49 -18.28 30.26
C GLU A 168 -18.81 -18.17 29.48
N VAL A 169 -19.14 -16.98 28.96
CA VAL A 169 -20.29 -16.76 28.08
C VAL A 169 -20.10 -17.53 26.76
N LEU A 170 -18.92 -17.48 26.15
CA LEU A 170 -18.61 -18.23 24.93
C LEU A 170 -18.70 -19.75 25.17
N ALA A 171 -18.10 -20.26 26.25
CA ALA A 171 -18.14 -21.68 26.58
C ALA A 171 -19.58 -22.18 26.83
N GLU A 172 -20.40 -21.38 27.51
CA GLU A 172 -21.81 -21.73 27.72
C GLU A 172 -22.64 -21.58 26.44
N ALA A 173 -22.31 -20.63 25.56
CA ALA A 173 -22.95 -20.47 24.26
C ALA A 173 -22.72 -21.69 23.35
N ASP A 174 -21.49 -22.21 23.30
CA ASP A 174 -21.17 -23.43 22.55
C ASP A 174 -21.84 -24.67 23.14
N LEU A 175 -21.91 -24.76 24.46
CA LEU A 175 -22.60 -25.87 25.11
C LEU A 175 -24.11 -25.84 24.83
N GLN A 176 -24.74 -24.66 24.87
CA GLN A 176 -26.14 -24.50 24.51
C GLN A 176 -26.40 -24.78 23.03
N ALA A 177 -25.43 -24.54 22.14
CA ALA A 177 -25.58 -24.80 20.71
C ALA A 177 -25.79 -26.29 20.38
N VAL A 178 -25.32 -27.20 21.23
CA VAL A 178 -25.45 -28.66 21.03
C VAL A 178 -26.48 -29.32 21.94
N LEU A 179 -26.94 -28.61 22.97
CA LEU A 179 -27.96 -29.12 23.89
C LEU A 179 -29.35 -28.66 23.42
N PRO A 180 -30.37 -29.54 23.43
CA PRO A 180 -31.74 -29.09 23.20
C PRO A 180 -32.18 -28.04 24.22
N ASP A 181 -32.93 -27.03 23.79
CA ASP A 181 -33.34 -25.88 24.63
C ASP A 181 -33.97 -26.27 25.97
N VAL A 182 -34.69 -27.40 26.03
CA VAL A 182 -35.30 -27.92 27.25
C VAL A 182 -34.27 -28.21 28.36
N PHE A 183 -33.02 -28.54 28.01
CA PHE A 183 -31.96 -28.81 28.98
C PHE A 183 -31.46 -27.54 29.67
N SER A 184 -31.64 -26.36 29.08
CA SER A 184 -31.31 -25.08 29.73
C SER A 184 -32.20 -24.82 30.95
N LEU A 185 -33.46 -25.31 30.93
CA LEU A 185 -34.39 -25.24 32.09
C LEU A 185 -33.92 -26.11 33.27
N LEU A 186 -33.14 -27.17 32.99
CA LEU A 186 -32.58 -28.07 34.01
C LEU A 186 -31.25 -27.57 34.60
N ARG A 187 -30.69 -26.48 34.07
CA ARG A 187 -29.40 -25.92 34.47
C ARG A 187 -29.51 -24.50 35.06
N PRO A 188 -30.40 -24.24 36.04
CA PRO A 188 -30.70 -22.88 36.50
C PRO A 188 -29.49 -22.14 37.07
N ARG A 189 -28.56 -22.84 37.72
CA ARG A 189 -27.29 -22.26 38.21
C ARG A 189 -26.39 -21.79 37.08
N ALA A 190 -26.24 -22.60 36.02
CA ALA A 190 -25.45 -22.23 34.85
C ALA A 190 -26.10 -21.08 34.09
N MET A 191 -27.43 -21.11 33.90
CA MET A 191 -28.18 -20.02 33.25
C MET A 191 -28.20 -18.72 34.07
N SER A 192 -28.16 -18.81 35.40
CA SER A 192 -27.96 -17.64 36.27
C SER A 192 -26.56 -17.07 36.11
N LYS A 193 -25.52 -17.93 36.14
CA LYS A 193 -24.13 -17.51 35.91
C LYS A 193 -23.93 -16.87 34.53
N PHE A 194 -24.51 -17.47 33.49
CA PHE A 194 -24.51 -16.94 32.11
C PHE A 194 -25.11 -15.53 32.06
N ARG A 195 -26.28 -15.33 32.66
CA ARG A 195 -26.92 -14.00 32.75
C ARG A 195 -26.07 -13.00 33.53
N ASN A 196 -25.53 -13.40 34.69
CA ASN A 196 -24.67 -12.52 35.49
C ASN A 196 -23.40 -12.09 34.74
N ASN A 197 -22.78 -13.01 33.98
CA ASN A 197 -21.61 -12.68 33.17
C ASN A 197 -21.96 -11.74 32.01
N ILE A 198 -23.12 -11.91 31.38
CA ILE A 198 -23.62 -10.98 30.37
C ILE A 198 -23.84 -9.60 30.98
N GLU A 199 -24.52 -9.52 32.12
CA GLU A 199 -24.75 -8.27 32.84
C GLU A 199 -23.43 -7.58 33.21
N GLN A 200 -22.42 -8.37 33.64
CA GLN A 200 -21.09 -7.86 33.96
C GLN A 200 -20.38 -7.30 32.72
N MET A 201 -20.41 -8.02 31.59
CA MET A 201 -19.84 -7.54 30.32
C MET A 201 -20.50 -6.22 29.88
N GLN A 202 -21.84 -6.17 29.89
CA GLN A 202 -22.60 -4.97 29.53
C GLN A 202 -22.33 -3.81 30.50
N ALA A 203 -22.23 -4.08 31.82
CA ALA A 203 -21.91 -3.07 32.82
C ALA A 203 -20.52 -2.45 32.60
N ILE A 204 -19.52 -3.25 32.22
CA ILE A 204 -18.18 -2.75 31.88
C ILE A 204 -18.25 -1.88 30.61
N CYS A 205 -18.98 -2.29 29.58
CA CYS A 205 -19.18 -1.48 28.37
C CYS A 205 -19.86 -0.15 28.67
N ARG A 206 -20.93 -0.15 29.49
CA ARG A 206 -21.61 1.08 29.95
C ARG A 206 -20.67 1.98 30.75
N LYS A 207 -19.76 1.42 31.54
CA LYS A 207 -18.73 2.18 32.26
C LYS A 207 -17.75 2.86 31.30
N ILE A 208 -17.28 2.16 30.26
CA ILE A 208 -16.40 2.73 29.23
C ILE A 208 -17.11 3.90 28.53
N ILE A 209 -18.38 3.73 28.16
CA ILE A 209 -19.22 4.79 27.56
C ILE A 209 -19.35 6.00 28.50
N ALA A 210 -19.67 5.76 29.78
CA ALA A 210 -19.84 6.82 30.77
C ALA A 210 -18.55 7.63 30.99
N GLN A 211 -17.39 6.94 31.08
CA GLN A 211 -16.09 7.58 31.20
C GLN A 211 -15.78 8.46 29.98
N ARG A 212 -16.07 7.98 28.76
CA ARG A 212 -15.88 8.77 27.54
C ARG A 212 -16.74 10.03 27.53
N ARG A 213 -18.02 9.94 27.87
CA ARG A 213 -18.94 11.10 27.92
C ARG A 213 -18.51 12.17 28.94
N GLN A 214 -17.87 11.78 30.04
CA GLN A 214 -17.38 12.71 31.06
C GLN A 214 -16.14 13.51 30.64
N ALA A 215 -15.42 13.09 29.59
CA ALA A 215 -14.16 13.71 29.17
C ALA A 215 -14.30 14.97 28.28
N ASN A 216 -15.53 15.47 28.05
CA ASN A 216 -15.86 16.61 27.16
C ASN A 216 -15.05 17.89 27.45
N GLY A 217 -14.08 18.21 26.59
CA GLY A 217 -13.26 19.44 26.64
C GLY A 217 -11.80 19.25 26.24
N LYS A 218 -11.30 18.01 26.21
CA LYS A 218 -10.01 17.65 25.57
C LYS A 218 -10.28 17.09 24.18
N LYS A 219 -9.33 17.28 23.26
CA LYS A 219 -9.39 16.87 21.84
C LYS A 219 -9.98 15.45 21.73
N MET A 220 -11.17 15.32 21.14
CA MET A 220 -11.88 14.03 21.03
C MET A 220 -11.03 13.07 20.17
N PRO A 221 -10.72 11.86 20.66
CA PRO A 221 -10.08 10.83 19.85
C PRO A 221 -11.03 10.45 18.71
N ASN A 222 -10.54 10.47 17.48
CA ASN A 222 -11.33 10.09 16.30
C ASN A 222 -11.23 8.56 16.09
N ASP A 223 -11.75 7.80 17.06
CA ASP A 223 -11.70 6.33 17.20
C ASP A 223 -13.09 5.65 17.05
N LEU A 224 -13.15 4.33 17.25
CA LEU A 224 -14.36 3.53 17.02
C LEU A 224 -15.48 3.88 18.01
N LEU A 225 -15.15 4.06 19.28
CA LEU A 225 -16.12 4.44 20.30
C LEU A 225 -16.68 5.84 20.04
N ASP A 226 -15.85 6.78 19.62
CA ASP A 226 -16.30 8.11 19.21
C ASP A 226 -17.26 8.04 18.02
N ALA A 227 -16.93 7.23 17.00
CA ALA A 227 -17.83 6.98 15.88
C ALA A 227 -19.17 6.38 16.33
N MET A 228 -19.18 5.42 17.27
CA MET A 228 -20.43 4.85 17.79
C MET A 228 -21.27 5.84 18.60
N LEU A 229 -20.63 6.70 19.40
CA LEU A 229 -21.31 7.65 20.29
C LEU A 229 -21.88 8.86 19.55
N ASN A 230 -21.11 9.37 18.58
CA ASN A 230 -21.36 10.66 17.95
C ASN A 230 -21.70 10.54 16.47
N GLY A 231 -21.43 9.38 15.86
CA GLY A 231 -21.72 9.12 14.46
C GLY A 231 -23.22 9.04 14.18
N LYS A 232 -23.57 9.53 12.99
CA LYS A 232 -24.89 9.35 12.39
C LYS A 232 -24.74 8.52 11.13
N ASP A 233 -25.69 7.65 10.90
CA ASP A 233 -25.75 6.89 9.67
C ASP A 233 -25.93 7.85 8.49
N PRO A 234 -25.01 7.87 7.52
CA PRO A 234 -25.16 8.69 6.32
C PRO A 234 -26.40 8.34 5.47
N GLU A 235 -26.98 7.14 5.58
CA GLU A 235 -28.15 6.77 4.77
C GLU A 235 -29.49 7.11 5.43
N THR A 236 -29.64 6.86 6.73
CA THR A 236 -30.93 7.05 7.43
C THR A 236 -30.94 8.24 8.38
N GLY A 237 -29.78 8.82 8.70
CA GLY A 237 -29.63 9.84 9.73
C GLY A 237 -29.71 9.30 11.16
N ASP A 238 -29.92 7.99 11.33
CA ASP A 238 -30.05 7.35 12.63
C ASP A 238 -28.73 7.35 13.39
N SER A 239 -28.80 7.54 14.70
CA SER A 239 -27.70 7.26 15.61
C SER A 239 -27.88 5.88 16.22
N LEU A 240 -26.77 5.28 16.68
CA LEU A 240 -26.86 4.06 17.47
C LEU A 240 -27.50 4.36 18.82
N SER A 241 -28.46 3.53 19.23
CA SER A 241 -28.96 3.53 20.61
C SER A 241 -27.85 3.10 21.56
N GLU A 242 -27.93 3.48 22.83
CA GLU A 242 -26.93 3.09 23.83
C GLU A 242 -26.77 1.56 23.92
N GLU A 243 -27.87 0.83 23.80
CA GLU A 243 -27.85 -0.64 23.73
C GLU A 243 -27.13 -1.14 22.46
N ALA A 244 -27.38 -0.55 21.30
CA ALA A 244 -26.66 -0.90 20.07
C ALA A 244 -25.15 -0.59 20.17
N ILE A 245 -24.76 0.46 20.89
CA ILE A 245 -23.35 0.78 21.17
C ILE A 245 -22.74 -0.29 22.07
N VAL A 246 -23.39 -0.65 23.19
CA VAL A 246 -22.93 -1.72 24.09
C VAL A 246 -22.76 -3.05 23.34
N HIS A 247 -23.74 -3.43 22.54
CA HIS A 247 -23.72 -4.62 21.70
C HIS A 247 -22.55 -4.65 20.72
N ASN A 248 -22.24 -3.51 20.07
CA ASN A 248 -21.11 -3.42 19.16
C ASN A 248 -19.76 -3.37 19.89
N ILE A 249 -19.65 -2.73 21.06
CA ILE A 249 -18.45 -2.81 21.91
C ILE A 249 -18.15 -4.28 22.25
N ILE A 250 -19.15 -5.02 22.72
CA ILE A 250 -19.00 -6.46 23.01
C ILE A 250 -18.57 -7.21 21.75
N THR A 251 -19.18 -6.91 20.61
CA THR A 251 -18.81 -7.52 19.33
C THR A 251 -17.33 -7.31 18.98
N PHE A 252 -16.80 -6.09 19.11
CA PHE A 252 -15.39 -5.81 18.80
C PHE A 252 -14.43 -6.42 19.83
N LEU A 253 -14.78 -6.39 21.11
CA LEU A 253 -13.96 -7.01 22.14
C LEU A 253 -13.91 -8.53 21.94
N VAL A 254 -15.04 -9.20 21.64
CA VAL A 254 -15.08 -10.63 21.34
C VAL A 254 -14.33 -10.94 20.05
N ALA A 255 -14.68 -10.29 18.94
CA ALA A 255 -14.15 -10.62 17.61
C ALA A 255 -12.67 -10.25 17.45
N GLY A 256 -12.24 -9.10 17.97
CA GLY A 256 -10.88 -8.59 17.80
C GLY A 256 -9.84 -9.33 18.64
N HIS A 257 -10.24 -9.89 19.79
CA HIS A 257 -9.27 -10.51 20.71
C HIS A 257 -9.02 -12.01 20.43
N GLU A 258 -10.05 -12.87 20.44
CA GLU A 258 -9.89 -14.34 20.32
C GLU A 258 -9.38 -14.73 18.92
N THR A 259 -9.82 -14.02 17.86
CA THR A 259 -9.48 -14.42 16.48
C THR A 259 -8.02 -14.15 16.13
N THR A 260 -7.53 -12.96 16.47
CA THR A 260 -6.14 -12.57 16.26
C THR A 260 -5.21 -13.34 17.20
N SER A 261 -5.62 -13.61 18.45
CA SER A 261 -4.79 -14.40 19.38
C SER A 261 -4.63 -15.85 18.92
N GLY A 262 -5.67 -16.44 18.33
CA GLY A 262 -5.59 -17.74 17.67
C GLY A 262 -4.63 -17.74 16.47
N LEU A 263 -4.70 -16.73 15.60
CA LEU A 263 -3.78 -16.57 14.46
C LEU A 263 -2.32 -16.50 14.93
N LEU A 264 -2.03 -15.64 15.91
CA LEU A 264 -0.70 -15.49 16.49
C LEU A 264 -0.21 -16.81 17.11
N SER A 265 -1.07 -17.49 17.88
CA SER A 265 -0.75 -18.75 18.56
C SER A 265 -0.44 -19.88 17.57
N PHE A 266 -1.29 -20.08 16.55
CA PHE A 266 -1.05 -21.08 15.52
C PHE A 266 0.17 -20.74 14.67
N THR A 267 0.42 -19.46 14.39
CA THR A 267 1.61 -19.04 13.66
C THR A 267 2.88 -19.44 14.41
N ILE A 268 2.96 -19.14 15.71
CA ILE A 268 4.09 -19.56 16.54
C ILE A 268 4.22 -21.09 16.58
N TYR A 269 3.10 -21.81 16.71
CA TYR A 269 3.10 -23.28 16.67
C TYR A 269 3.70 -23.81 15.37
N TYR A 270 3.20 -23.38 14.21
CA TYR A 270 3.68 -23.86 12.92
C TYR A 270 5.12 -23.45 12.64
N LEU A 271 5.54 -22.24 12.99
CA LEU A 271 6.92 -21.82 12.83
C LEU A 271 7.86 -22.67 13.70
N VAL A 272 7.53 -22.89 14.97
CA VAL A 272 8.38 -23.70 15.86
C VAL A 272 8.41 -25.18 15.45
N GLU A 273 7.32 -25.72 14.89
CA GLU A 273 7.29 -27.08 14.33
C GLU A 273 8.06 -27.20 13.00
N HIS A 274 8.29 -26.08 12.30
CA HIS A 274 9.02 -26.02 11.03
C HIS A 274 10.23 -25.07 11.14
N PRO A 275 11.35 -25.50 11.77
CA PRO A 275 12.50 -24.64 12.03
C PRO A 275 13.07 -23.94 10.79
N GLN A 276 12.96 -24.56 9.61
CA GLN A 276 13.39 -23.97 8.34
C GLN A 276 12.53 -22.75 7.96
N GLU A 277 11.21 -22.85 8.14
CA GLU A 277 10.29 -21.75 7.86
C GLU A 277 10.39 -20.65 8.93
N LEU A 278 10.61 -21.01 10.20
CA LEU A 278 10.95 -20.06 11.27
C LEU A 278 12.22 -19.28 10.94
N LYS A 279 13.26 -19.98 10.48
CA LYS A 279 14.52 -19.35 10.06
C LYS A 279 14.30 -18.40 8.89
N ARG A 280 13.55 -18.82 7.86
CA ARG A 280 13.22 -17.98 6.70
C ARG A 280 12.41 -16.72 7.08
N ALA A 281 11.39 -16.88 7.93
CA ALA A 281 10.57 -15.77 8.41
C ALA A 281 11.43 -14.79 9.22
N ARG A 282 12.30 -15.31 10.08
CA ARG A 282 13.26 -14.52 10.84
C ARG A 282 14.25 -13.79 9.95
N GLU A 283 14.81 -14.45 8.94
CA GLU A 283 15.73 -13.83 7.99
C GLU A 283 15.05 -12.71 7.19
N GLU A 284 13.78 -12.87 6.82
CA GLU A 284 13.01 -11.79 6.17
C GLU A 284 12.82 -10.60 7.13
N VAL A 285 12.40 -10.84 8.37
CA VAL A 285 12.23 -9.79 9.38
C VAL A 285 13.55 -9.08 9.68
N ASP A 286 14.63 -9.83 9.89
CA ASP A 286 15.96 -9.27 10.14
C ASP A 286 16.45 -8.45 8.95
N ARG A 287 16.19 -8.90 7.71
CA ARG A 287 16.55 -8.18 6.48
C ARG A 287 15.79 -6.86 6.32
N VAL A 288 14.49 -6.86 6.61
CA VAL A 288 13.61 -5.71 6.39
C VAL A 288 13.73 -4.68 7.52
N VAL A 289 13.70 -5.14 8.77
CA VAL A 289 13.70 -4.26 9.95
C VAL A 289 15.13 -3.83 10.33
N GLY A 290 16.10 -4.72 10.18
CA GLY A 290 17.47 -4.50 10.64
C GLY A 290 17.57 -4.26 12.16
N HIS A 291 18.49 -3.38 12.55
CA HIS A 291 18.79 -3.08 13.95
C HIS A 291 17.98 -1.91 14.55
N GLY A 292 17.24 -1.15 13.73
CA GLY A 292 16.37 -0.04 14.17
C GLY A 292 15.00 -0.49 14.70
N PRO A 293 14.17 0.43 15.23
CA PRO A 293 12.80 0.12 15.64
C PRO A 293 11.94 -0.31 14.44
N ILE A 294 10.94 -1.16 14.69
CA ILE A 294 9.95 -1.49 13.66
C ILE A 294 9.08 -0.25 13.43
N ASN A 295 8.88 0.14 12.17
CA ASN A 295 7.92 1.15 11.77
C ASN A 295 6.87 0.54 10.84
N VAL A 296 5.80 1.28 10.59
CA VAL A 296 4.65 0.79 9.82
C VAL A 296 4.98 0.44 8.36
N ASP A 297 5.99 1.07 7.75
CA ASP A 297 6.41 0.78 6.37
C ASP A 297 7.17 -0.54 6.24
N HIS A 298 7.75 -1.04 7.32
CA HIS A 298 8.36 -2.37 7.33
C HIS A 298 7.31 -3.47 7.13
N LEU A 299 6.08 -3.30 7.64
CA LEU A 299 5.05 -4.34 7.59
C LEU A 299 4.63 -4.68 6.15
N GLN A 300 4.63 -3.70 5.25
CA GLN A 300 4.32 -3.91 3.83
C GLN A 300 5.42 -4.66 3.07
N GLN A 301 6.61 -4.80 3.65
CA GLN A 301 7.80 -5.39 3.04
C GLN A 301 8.06 -6.84 3.50
N LEU A 302 7.09 -7.49 4.16
CA LEU A 302 7.19 -8.85 4.71
C LEU A 302 6.31 -9.89 3.97
N PRO A 303 6.49 -10.09 2.65
CA PRO A 303 5.61 -10.96 1.85
C PRO A 303 5.68 -12.45 2.24
N PHE A 304 6.80 -12.93 2.75
CA PHE A 304 6.90 -14.32 3.21
C PHE A 304 6.20 -14.50 4.55
N LEU A 305 6.32 -13.57 5.49
CA LEU A 305 5.55 -13.59 6.73
C LEU A 305 4.03 -13.51 6.44
N ASP A 306 3.63 -12.72 5.45
CA ASP A 306 2.26 -12.70 4.92
C ASP A 306 1.80 -14.08 4.45
N SER A 307 2.69 -14.80 3.75
CA SER A 307 2.43 -16.16 3.27
C SER A 307 2.32 -17.16 4.43
N VAL A 308 3.13 -16.99 5.48
CA VAL A 308 3.05 -17.76 6.74
C VAL A 308 1.69 -17.57 7.41
N PHE A 309 1.17 -16.33 7.51
CA PHE A 309 -0.15 -16.08 8.10
C PHE A 309 -1.27 -16.70 7.28
N ARG A 310 -1.19 -16.57 5.95
CA ARG A 310 -2.19 -17.15 5.05
C ARG A 310 -2.23 -18.66 5.14
N GLU A 311 -1.06 -19.30 5.17
CA GLU A 311 -0.94 -20.75 5.30
C GLU A 311 -1.37 -21.22 6.69
N THR A 312 -1.05 -20.43 7.72
CA THR A 312 -1.56 -20.67 9.08
C THR A 312 -3.07 -20.63 9.11
N LEU A 313 -3.73 -19.65 8.48
CA LEU A 313 -5.20 -19.57 8.41
C LEU A 313 -5.82 -20.61 7.46
N ARG A 314 -5.04 -21.12 6.49
CA ARG A 314 -5.46 -22.24 5.64
C ARG A 314 -5.58 -23.49 6.50
N LEU A 315 -4.56 -23.80 7.29
CA LEU A 315 -4.58 -24.97 8.15
C LEU A 315 -5.45 -24.76 9.39
N MET A 316 -5.31 -23.64 10.08
CA MET A 316 -6.01 -23.39 11.34
C MET A 316 -6.78 -22.07 11.24
N PRO A 317 -7.90 -22.05 10.49
CA PRO A 317 -8.77 -20.88 10.45
C PRO A 317 -9.36 -20.67 11.85
N THR A 318 -8.97 -19.59 12.54
CA THR A 318 -9.37 -19.32 13.92
C THR A 318 -10.89 -19.29 14.09
N ALA A 319 -11.60 -18.76 13.10
CA ALA A 319 -13.05 -18.95 12.94
C ALA A 319 -13.26 -20.20 12.04
N PRO A 320 -13.73 -21.34 12.57
CA PRO A 320 -13.71 -22.61 11.84
C PRO A 320 -14.68 -22.69 10.65
N GLY A 321 -15.73 -21.87 10.64
CA GLY A 321 -16.79 -21.92 9.64
C GLY A 321 -17.82 -20.80 9.79
N TYR A 322 -18.73 -20.74 8.83
CA TYR A 322 -19.89 -19.84 8.88
C TYR A 322 -21.10 -20.49 8.20
N TYR A 323 -22.29 -20.02 8.54
CA TYR A 323 -23.54 -20.57 8.02
C TYR A 323 -24.15 -19.69 6.93
N VAL A 324 -24.64 -20.32 5.87
CA VAL A 324 -25.43 -19.68 4.83
C VAL A 324 -26.74 -20.44 4.61
N THR A 325 -27.73 -19.77 4.04
CA THR A 325 -29.01 -20.37 3.65
C THR A 325 -29.48 -19.74 2.33
N PRO A 326 -30.18 -20.46 1.45
CA PRO A 326 -30.65 -19.88 0.20
C PRO A 326 -31.90 -19.00 0.42
N PHE A 327 -32.13 -18.04 -0.48
CA PHE A 327 -33.35 -17.21 -0.45
C PHE A 327 -34.61 -17.96 -0.91
N LYS A 328 -34.44 -18.99 -1.74
CA LYS A 328 -35.49 -19.85 -2.30
C LYS A 328 -34.98 -21.29 -2.38
N ASP A 329 -35.82 -22.23 -2.83
CA ASP A 329 -35.37 -23.60 -3.08
C ASP A 329 -34.25 -23.60 -4.13
N GLU A 330 -33.09 -24.16 -3.78
CA GLU A 330 -31.89 -24.19 -4.62
C GLU A 330 -31.34 -25.62 -4.72
N ILE A 331 -30.84 -25.99 -5.90
CA ILE A 331 -30.15 -27.26 -6.11
C ILE A 331 -28.65 -26.96 -6.19
N ILE A 332 -27.87 -27.44 -5.22
CA ILE A 332 -26.41 -27.28 -5.21
C ILE A 332 -25.72 -28.54 -5.73
N GLY A 333 -24.61 -28.37 -6.47
CA GLY A 333 -23.88 -29.47 -7.11
C GLY A 333 -24.71 -30.29 -8.11
N GLY A 334 -25.81 -29.71 -8.62
CA GLY A 334 -26.76 -30.36 -9.51
C GLY A 334 -27.52 -31.56 -8.91
N LYS A 335 -27.44 -31.78 -7.59
CA LYS A 335 -27.93 -33.02 -6.95
C LYS A 335 -28.66 -32.80 -5.63
N TYR A 336 -28.29 -31.79 -4.86
CA TYR A 336 -28.77 -31.63 -3.49
C TYR A 336 -29.74 -30.45 -3.40
N LEU A 337 -31.02 -30.74 -3.13
CA LEU A 337 -32.02 -29.72 -2.85
C LEU A 337 -31.79 -29.16 -1.44
N VAL A 338 -31.71 -27.83 -1.34
CA VAL A 338 -31.64 -27.07 -0.09
C VAL A 338 -32.75 -26.03 -0.09
N LYS A 339 -33.48 -25.91 1.03
CA LYS A 339 -34.61 -25.00 1.19
C LYS A 339 -34.24 -23.77 2.02
N PRO A 340 -34.98 -22.66 1.90
CA PRO A 340 -34.80 -21.50 2.76
C PRO A 340 -34.91 -21.87 4.24
N GLY A 341 -33.98 -21.35 5.05
CA GLY A 341 -33.89 -21.64 6.48
C GLY A 341 -33.07 -22.88 6.81
N GLU A 342 -32.76 -23.75 5.86
CA GLU A 342 -31.78 -24.82 6.09
C GLU A 342 -30.38 -24.21 6.17
N ALA A 343 -29.70 -24.44 7.30
CA ALA A 343 -28.38 -23.92 7.56
C ALA A 343 -27.31 -24.81 6.91
N LEU A 344 -26.55 -24.22 5.99
CA LEU A 344 -25.38 -24.82 5.35
C LEU A 344 -24.12 -24.30 6.05
N CYS A 345 -23.46 -25.15 6.83
CA CYS A 345 -22.17 -24.87 7.44
C CYS A 345 -21.06 -24.96 6.38
N VAL A 346 -20.45 -23.84 6.03
CA VAL A 346 -19.20 -23.80 5.26
C VAL A 346 -18.06 -24.05 6.25
N LEU A 347 -17.55 -25.28 6.26
CA LEU A 347 -16.45 -25.67 7.15
C LEU A 347 -15.11 -25.30 6.52
N LEU A 348 -14.47 -24.25 7.03
CA LEU A 348 -13.23 -23.72 6.45
C LEU A 348 -12.07 -24.68 6.60
N HIS A 349 -12.02 -25.45 7.70
CA HIS A 349 -10.93 -26.40 7.94
C HIS A 349 -10.80 -27.45 6.82
N THR A 350 -11.93 -27.92 6.28
CA THR A 350 -11.97 -28.90 5.19
C THR A 350 -11.85 -28.22 3.82
N LEU A 351 -12.54 -27.09 3.61
CA LEU A 351 -12.43 -26.28 2.38
C LEU A 351 -10.99 -25.90 2.07
N HIS A 352 -10.28 -25.37 3.07
CA HIS A 352 -8.90 -24.91 2.94
C HIS A 352 -7.88 -26.04 2.75
N ARG A 353 -8.33 -27.30 2.77
CA ARG A 353 -7.52 -28.49 2.52
C ARG A 353 -8.17 -29.44 1.51
N ASP A 354 -9.11 -28.95 0.70
CA ASP A 354 -9.68 -29.74 -0.40
C ASP A 354 -8.53 -30.21 -1.32
N PRO A 355 -8.22 -31.52 -1.40
CA PRO A 355 -7.09 -32.01 -2.19
C PRO A 355 -7.24 -31.70 -3.69
N LYS A 356 -8.47 -31.45 -4.18
CA LYS A 356 -8.71 -31.00 -5.56
C LYS A 356 -8.15 -29.61 -5.84
N VAL A 357 -8.01 -28.78 -4.80
CA VAL A 357 -7.43 -27.44 -4.90
C VAL A 357 -5.97 -27.44 -4.44
N TRP A 358 -5.70 -28.08 -3.31
CA TRP A 358 -4.44 -27.94 -2.60
C TRP A 358 -3.44 -29.07 -2.87
N GLY A 359 -3.83 -30.12 -3.59
CA GLY A 359 -2.98 -31.25 -3.94
C GLY A 359 -2.90 -32.33 -2.86
N SER A 360 -2.01 -33.31 -3.06
CA SER A 360 -1.77 -34.38 -2.08
C SER A 360 -1.05 -33.90 -0.82
N ASP A 361 -0.38 -32.74 -0.89
CA ASP A 361 0.31 -32.08 0.22
C ASP A 361 -0.60 -31.07 0.96
N ALA A 362 -1.93 -31.25 0.88
CA ALA A 362 -2.91 -30.33 1.46
C ALA A 362 -2.82 -30.20 2.99
N GLU A 363 -2.31 -31.21 3.69
CA GLU A 363 -2.10 -31.14 5.15
C GLU A 363 -0.79 -30.46 5.55
N ASP A 364 0.15 -30.33 4.61
CA ASP A 364 1.48 -29.83 4.90
C ASP A 364 1.47 -28.31 5.06
N PHE A 365 2.21 -27.81 6.05
CA PHE A 365 2.44 -26.39 6.23
C PHE A 365 3.51 -25.92 5.23
N ARG A 366 3.05 -25.26 4.15
CA ARG A 366 3.93 -24.80 3.06
C ARG A 366 3.62 -23.35 2.68
N PRO A 367 4.20 -22.36 3.36
CA PRO A 367 3.91 -20.94 3.11
C PRO A 367 4.06 -20.51 1.65
N ASP A 368 5.02 -21.07 0.89
CA ASP A 368 5.25 -20.67 -0.51
C ASP A 368 4.04 -20.83 -1.43
N ARG A 369 3.06 -21.69 -1.10
CA ARG A 369 1.81 -21.83 -1.87
C ARG A 369 0.91 -20.58 -1.79
N MET A 370 1.14 -19.72 -0.81
CA MET A 370 0.35 -18.51 -0.55
C MET A 370 0.94 -17.22 -1.13
N ARG A 371 2.05 -17.33 -1.87
CA ARG A 371 2.68 -16.18 -2.55
C ARG A 371 1.84 -15.67 -3.72
N ASN A 372 1.32 -16.59 -4.55
CA ASN A 372 0.57 -16.26 -5.77
C ASN A 372 -0.91 -16.51 -5.56
N LEU A 373 -1.60 -15.54 -4.95
CA LEU A 373 -3.03 -15.65 -4.64
C LEU A 373 -3.92 -15.83 -5.88
N GLU A 374 -3.48 -15.35 -7.04
CA GLU A 374 -4.22 -15.45 -8.31
C GLU A 374 -4.41 -16.90 -8.76
N ASN A 375 -3.49 -17.79 -8.36
CA ASN A 375 -3.55 -19.21 -8.67
C ASN A 375 -4.52 -19.96 -7.74
N ILE A 376 -4.99 -19.32 -6.66
CA ILE A 376 -5.95 -19.90 -5.74
C ILE A 376 -7.34 -19.72 -6.36
N PRO A 377 -8.06 -20.82 -6.66
CA PRO A 377 -9.39 -20.72 -7.24
C PRO A 377 -10.33 -19.87 -6.37
N GLN A 378 -11.22 -19.13 -7.01
CA GLN A 378 -12.22 -18.33 -6.31
C GLN A 378 -12.95 -19.16 -5.24
N ASN A 379 -13.16 -18.56 -4.07
CA ASN A 379 -13.82 -19.18 -2.92
C ASN A 379 -13.10 -20.39 -2.30
N ALA A 380 -11.82 -20.64 -2.63
CA ALA A 380 -11.03 -21.71 -2.02
C ALA A 380 -10.33 -21.31 -0.71
N TRP A 381 -10.20 -20.00 -0.43
CA TRP A 381 -9.58 -19.46 0.79
C TRP A 381 -10.44 -18.30 1.32
N LYS A 382 -11.14 -18.50 2.45
CA LYS A 382 -12.12 -17.57 3.02
C LYS A 382 -12.02 -17.41 4.55
N PRO A 383 -10.83 -17.17 5.14
CA PRO A 383 -10.69 -17.07 6.59
C PRO A 383 -11.38 -15.85 7.22
N PHE A 384 -11.77 -14.86 6.40
CA PHE A 384 -12.46 -13.65 6.85
C PHE A 384 -13.94 -13.62 6.47
N GLY A 385 -14.54 -14.77 6.12
CA GLY A 385 -15.95 -14.88 5.75
C GLY A 385 -16.24 -14.54 4.28
N ASN A 386 -17.50 -14.18 4.01
CA ASN A 386 -18.01 -13.94 2.66
C ASN A 386 -18.74 -12.60 2.56
N GLY A 387 -18.57 -11.92 1.43
CA GLY A 387 -19.46 -10.84 1.02
C GLY A 387 -19.47 -9.59 1.90
N MET A 388 -20.60 -8.89 1.97
CA MET A 388 -20.74 -7.68 2.82
C MET A 388 -20.56 -7.95 4.31
N ARG A 389 -20.69 -9.23 4.72
CA ARG A 389 -20.51 -9.68 6.10
C ARG A 389 -19.14 -10.30 6.35
N GLY A 390 -18.18 -10.05 5.45
CA GLY A 390 -16.77 -10.31 5.68
C GLY A 390 -16.25 -9.51 6.87
N CYS A 391 -15.15 -9.96 7.47
CA CYS A 391 -14.57 -9.33 8.65
C CYS A 391 -14.14 -7.88 8.36
N ILE A 392 -14.83 -6.92 8.97
CA ILE A 392 -14.51 -5.49 8.94
C ILE A 392 -13.11 -5.19 9.52
N GLY A 393 -12.69 -5.95 10.54
CA GLY A 393 -11.41 -5.79 11.23
C GLY A 393 -10.22 -6.47 10.54
N ARG A 394 -10.37 -6.99 9.30
CA ARG A 394 -9.32 -7.78 8.63
C ARG A 394 -7.98 -7.06 8.59
N ALA A 395 -7.94 -5.82 8.11
CA ALA A 395 -6.70 -5.07 7.96
C ALA A 395 -6.07 -4.72 9.31
N PHE A 396 -6.89 -4.47 10.34
CA PHE A 396 -6.44 -4.25 11.71
C PHE A 396 -5.73 -5.49 12.27
N ALA A 397 -6.38 -6.66 12.18
CA ALA A 397 -5.83 -7.92 12.64
C ALA A 397 -4.55 -8.31 11.87
N TRP A 398 -4.48 -7.97 10.58
CA TRP A 398 -3.30 -8.24 9.76
C TRP A 398 -2.10 -7.39 10.19
N GLN A 399 -2.30 -6.07 10.39
CA GLN A 399 -1.25 -5.16 10.85
C GLN A 399 -0.75 -5.57 12.24
N GLU A 400 -1.66 -5.87 13.17
CA GLU A 400 -1.31 -6.35 14.51
C GLU A 400 -0.51 -7.65 14.43
N ALA A 401 -0.97 -8.64 13.65
CA ALA A 401 -0.26 -9.91 13.50
C ALA A 401 1.16 -9.75 12.94
N GLN A 402 1.31 -8.94 11.89
CA GLN A 402 2.60 -8.63 11.29
C GLN A 402 3.55 -7.96 12.30
N LEU A 403 3.08 -6.95 13.03
CA LEU A 403 3.87 -6.23 14.02
C LEU A 403 4.34 -7.17 15.14
N VAL A 404 3.41 -7.89 15.75
CA VAL A 404 3.67 -8.74 16.91
C VAL A 404 4.64 -9.85 16.58
N ILE A 405 4.41 -10.60 15.48
CA ILE A 405 5.32 -11.68 15.10
C ILE A 405 6.67 -11.13 14.66
N SER A 406 6.73 -9.99 13.97
CA SER A 406 8.01 -9.36 13.63
C SER A 406 8.81 -8.99 14.87
N MET A 407 8.14 -8.41 15.89
CA MET A 407 8.77 -8.11 17.17
C MET A 407 9.26 -9.35 17.90
N ILE A 408 8.49 -10.43 17.88
CA ILE A 408 8.88 -11.69 18.51
C ILE A 408 10.09 -12.30 17.79
N LEU A 409 10.01 -12.46 16.47
CA LEU A 409 11.08 -13.08 15.67
C LEU A 409 12.38 -12.29 15.74
N ARG A 410 12.31 -10.97 15.80
CA ARG A 410 13.46 -10.07 15.95
C ARG A 410 14.17 -10.23 17.29
N ASN A 411 13.42 -10.41 18.38
CA ASN A 411 13.96 -10.31 19.73
C ASN A 411 14.18 -11.67 20.43
N PHE A 412 13.50 -12.73 20.00
CA PHE A 412 13.50 -14.02 20.69
C PHE A 412 13.89 -15.19 19.79
N ASP A 413 14.69 -16.09 20.34
CA ASP A 413 14.76 -17.47 19.89
C ASP A 413 13.61 -18.25 20.52
N LEU A 414 12.95 -19.07 19.71
CA LEU A 414 11.75 -19.80 20.08
C LEU A 414 12.00 -21.30 19.96
N SER A 415 11.59 -22.05 20.96
CA SER A 415 11.52 -23.51 20.89
C SER A 415 10.28 -24.03 21.61
N LYS A 416 9.88 -25.27 21.34
CA LYS A 416 8.77 -25.89 22.10
C LYS A 416 9.13 -25.96 23.57
N GLY A 417 8.17 -25.62 24.44
CA GLY A 417 8.32 -25.78 25.89
C GLY A 417 8.40 -27.24 26.29
N ASP A 418 7.60 -28.07 25.63
CA ASP A 418 7.66 -29.53 25.63
C ASP A 418 7.96 -30.02 24.20
N PRO A 419 9.14 -30.63 23.94
CA PRO A 419 9.51 -31.16 22.63
C PRO A 419 8.50 -32.17 22.06
N ASN A 420 7.77 -32.88 22.93
CA ASN A 420 6.79 -33.91 22.56
C ASN A 420 5.36 -33.38 22.41
N TYR A 421 5.14 -32.08 22.62
CA TYR A 421 3.82 -31.49 22.46
C TYR A 421 3.31 -31.75 21.03
N LYS A 422 2.11 -32.33 20.95
CA LYS A 422 1.31 -32.46 19.74
C LYS A 422 0.14 -31.49 19.82
N LEU A 423 -0.19 -30.87 18.69
CA LEU A 423 -1.24 -29.85 18.66
C LEU A 423 -2.55 -30.41 19.21
N LYS A 424 -2.99 -29.84 20.32
CA LYS A 424 -4.33 -30.04 20.85
C LYS A 424 -5.09 -28.76 20.63
N VAL A 425 -6.24 -28.81 19.99
CA VAL A 425 -7.06 -27.62 19.74
C VAL A 425 -8.05 -27.45 20.88
N LYS A 426 -8.07 -26.25 21.48
CA LYS A 426 -9.15 -25.81 22.37
C LYS A 426 -10.23 -25.19 21.48
N HIS A 427 -11.43 -25.73 21.59
CA HIS A 427 -12.60 -25.28 20.83
C HIS A 427 -13.49 -24.44 21.74
N LEU A 428 -13.73 -23.22 21.30
CA LEU A 428 -14.91 -22.44 21.63
C LEU A 428 -15.57 -22.09 20.28
N LEU A 429 -16.33 -20.99 20.24
CA LEU A 429 -16.75 -20.35 19.00
C LEU A 429 -15.58 -20.10 18.01
N THR A 430 -14.36 -19.97 18.55
CA THR A 430 -13.09 -19.92 17.83
C THR A 430 -12.17 -21.06 18.27
N ILE A 431 -11.08 -21.30 17.52
CA ILE A 431 -10.08 -22.31 17.86
C ILE A 431 -8.73 -21.72 18.22
N LYS A 432 -8.01 -22.34 19.17
CA LYS A 432 -6.61 -22.02 19.47
C LYS A 432 -5.84 -23.23 20.00
N PRO A 433 -4.49 -23.22 19.99
CA PRO A 433 -3.70 -24.26 20.65
C PRO A 433 -4.00 -24.34 22.15
N ALA A 434 -4.27 -25.54 22.65
CA ALA A 434 -4.52 -25.83 24.06
C ALA A 434 -3.20 -26.15 24.77
N ASN A 435 -2.90 -25.45 25.86
CA ASN A 435 -1.72 -25.66 26.69
C ASN A 435 -0.39 -25.65 25.91
N PHE A 436 -0.36 -24.96 24.75
CA PHE A 436 0.86 -24.84 23.97
C PHE A 436 1.79 -23.83 24.63
N LYS A 437 2.97 -24.31 25.02
CA LYS A 437 3.98 -23.49 25.67
C LYS A 437 5.24 -23.41 24.82
N VAL A 438 5.87 -22.24 24.82
CA VAL A 438 7.15 -22.00 24.16
C VAL A 438 8.20 -21.61 25.18
N ARG A 439 9.42 -22.08 24.95
CA ARG A 439 10.60 -21.49 25.59
C ARG A 439 11.06 -20.35 24.71
N VAL A 440 11.35 -19.23 25.35
CA VAL A 440 11.89 -18.04 24.69
C VAL A 440 13.21 -17.71 25.33
N SER A 441 14.20 -17.35 24.52
CA SER A 441 15.45 -16.75 24.98
C SER A 441 15.71 -15.47 24.20
N LEU A 442 16.22 -14.45 24.87
CA LEU A 442 16.60 -13.21 24.18
C LEU A 442 17.73 -13.51 23.20
N ARG A 443 17.57 -13.02 21.96
CA ARG A 443 18.60 -13.14 20.93
C ARG A 443 19.81 -12.29 21.30
N ASN A 444 20.99 -12.70 20.81
CA ASN A 444 22.25 -11.98 20.94
C ASN A 444 22.71 -11.75 22.40
N ASP A 445 22.45 -12.71 23.30
CA ASP A 445 22.88 -12.71 24.72
C ASP A 445 22.45 -11.47 25.53
N LYS A 446 21.39 -10.78 25.10
CA LYS A 446 20.88 -9.60 25.81
C LYS A 446 20.25 -10.00 27.15
N ARG A 447 20.55 -9.26 28.22
CA ARG A 447 19.76 -9.37 29.47
C ARG A 447 18.42 -8.65 29.31
N PRO A 448 17.39 -8.99 30.12
CA PRO A 448 16.11 -8.28 30.09
C PRO A 448 16.22 -6.78 30.36
N THR A 449 17.21 -6.38 31.16
CA THR A 449 17.57 -4.97 31.39
C THR A 449 18.21 -4.30 30.17
N ASP A 450 18.98 -5.04 29.38
CA ASP A 450 19.58 -4.57 28.12
C ASP A 450 18.50 -4.48 27.01
N PHE A 451 17.50 -5.36 27.05
CA PHE A 451 16.30 -5.28 26.20
C PHE A 451 15.43 -4.06 26.55
N LEU A 452 15.11 -3.85 27.83
CA LEU A 452 14.41 -2.65 28.31
C LEU A 452 15.19 -1.37 28.00
N LYS A 453 16.52 -1.40 28.11
CA LYS A 453 17.37 -0.31 27.63
C LYS A 453 17.23 -0.16 26.12
N SER A 454 17.29 -1.22 25.30
CA SER A 454 17.11 -1.09 23.84
C SER A 454 15.73 -0.56 23.41
N LEU A 455 14.72 -0.67 24.27
CA LEU A 455 13.40 -0.06 24.10
C LEU A 455 13.35 1.40 24.59
N LYS A 456 14.19 1.80 25.56
CA LYS A 456 14.27 3.15 26.17
C LYS A 456 15.45 4.01 25.73
N THR A 457 16.51 3.44 25.16
CA THR A 457 17.76 4.11 24.86
C THR A 457 17.57 4.93 23.62
N ILE A 458 17.33 6.19 23.91
CA ILE A 458 17.98 7.27 23.24
C ILE A 458 19.44 7.31 23.73
N PRO A 459 20.47 7.37 22.87
CA PRO A 459 21.84 7.21 23.38
C PRO A 459 22.40 8.54 23.90
N GLU A 460 22.85 8.57 25.19
CA GLU A 460 23.39 9.74 25.92
C GLU A 460 24.88 10.08 25.63
N PRO A 461 25.34 11.35 25.69
CA PRO A 461 26.69 11.81 25.34
C PRO A 461 27.72 11.78 26.51
N ILE A 462 29.02 11.62 26.22
CA ILE A 462 30.17 11.68 27.18
C ILE A 462 31.13 12.84 26.80
N PRO A 463 31.83 13.49 27.76
CA PRO A 463 32.07 14.95 27.77
C PRO A 463 33.36 15.47 27.11
N LYS A 464 33.30 16.76 26.78
CA LYS A 464 34.32 17.61 26.11
C LYS A 464 35.37 18.19 27.09
N PRO A 465 36.61 18.47 26.65
CA PRO A 465 37.50 19.45 27.29
C PRO A 465 37.43 20.85 26.66
N VAL A 466 37.05 21.79 27.52
CA VAL A 466 37.46 23.20 27.75
C VAL A 466 37.81 24.16 26.60
N ALA A 467 37.19 25.33 26.72
CA ALA A 467 37.01 26.45 25.80
C ALA A 467 38.03 27.60 25.92
N LYS A 468 37.87 28.64 25.09
CA LYS A 468 38.06 30.07 25.45
C LYS A 468 37.29 31.04 24.49
N PRO A 469 37.00 32.30 24.87
CA PRO A 469 35.60 32.74 25.02
C PRO A 469 35.16 34.03 24.27
N ILE A 470 33.85 34.06 23.96
CA ILE A 470 32.81 35.10 24.19
C ILE A 470 32.83 36.45 23.42
N ALA A 471 31.68 36.78 22.79
CA ALA A 471 30.94 38.03 23.00
C ALA A 471 29.43 37.88 22.64
N LYS A 472 28.56 38.65 23.30
CA LYS A 472 27.12 38.40 23.61
C LYS A 472 26.11 39.26 22.79
N PRO A 473 24.79 38.97 22.89
CA PRO A 473 23.76 39.11 21.82
C PRO A 473 22.69 40.17 22.10
N ILE A 474 21.81 40.51 21.14
CA ILE A 474 20.50 41.17 21.40
C ILE A 474 19.39 40.68 20.42
N ALA A 475 18.14 40.80 20.89
CA ALA A 475 16.92 40.02 20.69
C ALA A 475 15.95 40.37 19.52
N ASN A 476 15.11 39.35 19.24
CA ASN A 476 13.79 39.21 18.55
C ASN A 476 12.83 40.44 18.65
N PRO A 477 11.74 40.64 17.83
CA PRO A 477 10.69 39.62 17.54
C PRO A 477 9.66 39.79 16.35
N THR A 478 8.82 38.75 16.19
CA THR A 478 7.34 38.65 15.84
C THR A 478 6.66 38.98 14.48
N VAL A 479 6.26 37.89 13.76
CA VAL A 479 4.94 37.37 13.20
C VAL A 479 3.86 38.25 12.47
N THR A 480 3.35 37.80 11.28
CA THR A 480 1.91 37.45 10.89
C THR A 480 1.64 37.34 9.33
N SER A 481 0.50 36.73 8.89
CA SER A 481 0.24 36.00 7.58
C SER A 481 -1.01 36.46 6.72
N PRO A 482 -1.24 36.07 5.40
CA PRO A 482 -2.50 36.30 4.58
C PRO A 482 -3.16 35.12 3.69
N SER A 483 -4.25 35.40 2.89
CA SER A 483 -5.49 34.64 2.38
C SER A 483 -5.64 34.03 0.89
N PHE A 484 -6.77 33.34 0.48
CA PHE A 484 -7.06 32.37 -0.70
C PHE A 484 -8.17 32.69 -1.85
N LEU A 485 -8.35 31.91 -3.00
CA LEU A 485 -9.12 32.04 -4.35
C LEU A 485 -10.31 30.96 -4.72
N ASP A 486 -10.88 30.84 -5.98
CA ASP A 486 -12.12 30.19 -6.70
C ASP A 486 -12.74 28.76 -6.39
N PRO A 487 -14.04 28.37 -6.69
CA PRO A 487 -14.69 27.10 -6.23
C PRO A 487 -14.49 25.77 -7.02
N ILE A 488 -14.40 24.62 -6.33
CA ILE A 488 -14.20 23.26 -6.89
C ILE A 488 -14.97 22.16 -6.11
N THR A 489 -15.57 21.14 -6.75
CA THR A 489 -16.25 20.01 -6.05
C THR A 489 -15.38 18.74 -6.00
N ILE A 490 -15.41 18.02 -4.88
CA ILE A 490 -14.73 16.74 -4.71
C ILE A 490 -15.73 15.76 -4.09
N LEU A 491 -16.14 14.76 -4.85
CA LEU A 491 -17.12 13.78 -4.41
C LEU A 491 -16.41 12.51 -3.93
N PHE A 492 -16.94 11.76 -2.96
CA PHE A 492 -16.28 10.52 -2.53
C PHE A 492 -17.25 9.35 -2.24
N GLY A 493 -16.82 8.18 -2.68
CA GLY A 493 -17.36 6.85 -2.40
C GLY A 493 -16.42 6.14 -1.41
N SER A 494 -16.64 6.39 -0.13
CA SER A 494 -15.81 5.87 0.95
C SER A 494 -16.68 5.22 2.02
N ASP A 495 -16.58 3.90 2.18
CA ASP A 495 -17.06 3.29 3.42
C ASP A 495 -16.04 3.49 4.54
N THR A 496 -14.74 3.54 4.23
CA THR A 496 -13.67 3.54 5.23
C THR A 496 -12.97 4.89 5.45
N GLY A 497 -13.59 6.00 5.08
CA GLY A 497 -13.01 7.35 5.25
C GLY A 497 -11.69 7.62 4.50
N THR A 498 -11.11 6.64 3.81
CA THR A 498 -9.81 6.80 3.13
C THR A 498 -9.94 7.59 1.84
N CYS A 499 -10.94 7.30 1.01
CA CYS A 499 -11.25 8.13 -0.15
C CYS A 499 -11.72 9.54 0.27
N GLU A 500 -12.39 9.65 1.41
CA GLU A 500 -12.75 10.94 2.00
C GLU A 500 -11.51 11.73 2.45
N ALA A 501 -10.53 11.09 3.11
CA ALA A 501 -9.29 11.72 3.53
C ALA A 501 -8.41 12.13 2.34
N VAL A 502 -8.39 11.32 1.27
CA VAL A 502 -7.78 11.69 -0.02
C VAL A 502 -8.52 12.90 -0.62
N ALA A 503 -9.86 12.90 -0.65
CA ALA A 503 -10.67 14.03 -1.08
C ALA A 503 -10.40 15.31 -0.26
N GLN A 504 -10.28 15.19 1.06
CA GLN A 504 -9.92 16.28 1.98
C GLN A 504 -8.47 16.76 1.77
N ARG A 505 -7.52 15.86 1.50
CA ARG A 505 -6.13 16.22 1.18
C ARG A 505 -6.06 16.98 -0.14
N ILE A 506 -6.79 16.50 -1.16
CA ILE A 506 -6.98 17.22 -2.43
C ILE A 506 -7.58 18.60 -2.12
N ALA A 507 -8.61 18.70 -1.28
CA ALA A 507 -9.19 19.99 -0.87
C ALA A 507 -8.18 20.92 -0.16
N ILE A 508 -7.39 20.42 0.80
CA ILE A 508 -6.37 21.19 1.52
C ILE A 508 -5.31 21.73 0.55
N GLU A 509 -4.86 20.90 -0.40
CA GLU A 509 -3.89 21.34 -1.39
C GLU A 509 -4.53 22.30 -2.41
N ALA A 510 -5.81 22.11 -2.77
CA ALA A 510 -6.58 23.10 -3.54
C ALA A 510 -6.62 24.45 -2.81
N GLY A 511 -6.97 24.41 -1.52
CA GLY A 511 -7.04 25.57 -0.64
C GLY A 511 -5.69 26.26 -0.53
N ALA A 512 -4.62 25.53 -0.22
CA ALA A 512 -3.23 26.03 -0.14
C ALA A 512 -2.76 26.72 -1.41
N LYS A 513 -3.43 26.44 -2.53
CA LYS A 513 -3.13 27.01 -3.82
C LYS A 513 -4.15 28.08 -4.27
N GLY A 514 -5.22 28.26 -3.51
CA GLY A 514 -6.23 29.28 -3.77
C GLY A 514 -7.47 28.73 -4.47
N TYR A 515 -8.03 27.61 -4.03
CA TYR A 515 -9.40 27.24 -4.40
C TYR A 515 -10.30 27.22 -3.15
N SER A 516 -11.60 27.27 -3.38
CA SER A 516 -12.70 27.10 -2.45
C SER A 516 -13.33 25.71 -2.67
N PRO A 517 -12.70 24.65 -2.13
CA PRO A 517 -13.14 23.28 -2.33
C PRO A 517 -14.43 22.96 -1.54
N MET A 518 -15.34 22.27 -2.20
CA MET A 518 -16.57 21.69 -1.67
C MET A 518 -16.48 20.17 -1.76
N VAL A 519 -16.47 19.48 -0.63
CA VAL A 519 -16.32 18.02 -0.56
C VAL A 519 -17.66 17.38 -0.19
N LEU A 520 -18.20 16.45 -0.99
CA LEU A 520 -19.51 15.80 -0.76
C LEU A 520 -19.48 14.27 -0.98
N PRO A 521 -20.38 13.46 -0.39
CA PRO A 521 -20.51 12.03 -0.73
C PRO A 521 -21.13 11.80 -2.14
N MET A 522 -20.84 10.68 -2.81
CA MET A 522 -21.33 10.43 -4.18
C MET A 522 -22.87 10.32 -4.30
N ASN A 523 -23.55 9.70 -3.35
CA ASN A 523 -25.01 9.56 -3.35
C ASN A 523 -25.74 10.91 -3.32
N ASP A 524 -25.12 11.94 -2.73
CA ASP A 524 -25.71 13.29 -2.65
C ASP A 524 -25.66 14.01 -3.99
N ALA A 525 -24.93 13.46 -4.96
CA ALA A 525 -24.86 13.93 -6.33
C ALA A 525 -25.79 13.16 -7.29
N VAL A 526 -26.62 12.23 -6.79
CA VAL A 526 -27.68 11.58 -7.59
C VAL A 526 -28.70 12.64 -8.02
N ASP A 527 -28.93 12.77 -9.32
CA ASP A 527 -29.77 13.80 -9.98
C ASP A 527 -29.33 15.26 -9.75
N GLN A 528 -28.26 15.52 -8.99
CA GLN A 528 -27.78 16.86 -8.59
C GLN A 528 -26.29 17.09 -8.90
N LEU A 529 -25.75 16.30 -9.81
CA LEU A 529 -24.36 16.35 -10.21
C LEU A 529 -24.02 17.74 -10.81
N PRO A 530 -23.08 18.52 -10.22
CA PRO A 530 -22.77 19.86 -10.69
C PRO A 530 -22.16 19.84 -12.09
N GLN A 531 -22.77 20.56 -13.02
CA GLN A 531 -22.31 20.56 -14.41
C GLN A 531 -21.36 21.71 -14.76
N ASN A 532 -21.17 22.70 -13.87
CA ASN A 532 -20.47 23.96 -14.19
C ASN A 532 -19.19 24.20 -13.39
N GLN A 533 -18.66 23.19 -12.71
CA GLN A 533 -17.43 23.31 -11.93
C GLN A 533 -16.63 22.00 -11.97
N PRO A 534 -15.31 22.02 -11.70
CA PRO A 534 -14.55 20.79 -11.71
C PRO A 534 -15.03 19.89 -10.57
N VAL A 535 -15.30 18.63 -10.88
CA VAL A 535 -15.73 17.64 -9.88
C VAL A 535 -14.78 16.45 -9.84
N ILE A 536 -14.35 16.06 -8.64
CA ILE A 536 -13.40 14.97 -8.41
C ILE A 536 -14.01 13.91 -7.49
N LEU A 537 -14.61 12.87 -8.05
CA LEU A 537 -15.02 11.61 -7.44
C LEU A 537 -13.77 10.88 -6.83
N VAL A 538 -13.88 10.23 -5.69
CA VAL A 538 -12.85 9.40 -5.04
C VAL A 538 -13.50 8.14 -4.46
N SER A 539 -13.30 6.93 -5.00
CA SER A 539 -14.12 5.73 -4.74
C SER A 539 -13.34 4.45 -4.44
N ALA A 540 -13.66 3.74 -3.36
CA ALA A 540 -13.12 2.40 -3.11
C ALA A 540 -13.98 1.29 -3.74
N SER A 541 -13.43 0.07 -3.88
CA SER A 541 -14.21 -1.17 -4.09
C SER A 541 -14.21 -2.00 -2.82
N TYR A 542 -15.37 -2.43 -2.33
CA TYR A 542 -15.49 -3.31 -1.16
C TYR A 542 -16.07 -4.65 -1.60
N ASN A 543 -15.22 -5.67 -1.74
CA ASN A 543 -15.63 -7.02 -2.18
C ASN A 543 -16.36 -7.00 -3.54
N GLY A 544 -16.00 -6.05 -4.40
CA GLY A 544 -16.58 -5.86 -5.74
C GLY A 544 -17.87 -5.10 -5.81
N LEU A 545 -18.32 -4.56 -4.69
CA LEU A 545 -19.49 -3.71 -4.57
C LEU A 545 -19.07 -2.27 -4.22
N PRO A 546 -19.88 -1.27 -4.63
CA PRO A 546 -19.62 0.12 -4.28
C PRO A 546 -19.71 0.38 -2.79
N SER A 547 -19.05 1.44 -2.33
CA SER A 547 -19.29 1.96 -0.99
C SER A 547 -20.73 2.40 -0.84
N ARG A 548 -21.25 2.51 0.38
CA ARG A 548 -22.66 2.83 0.62
C ARG A 548 -23.03 4.24 0.22
N ASN A 549 -22.17 5.20 0.51
CA ASN A 549 -22.28 6.56 -0.03
C ASN A 549 -22.03 6.64 -1.55
N ALA A 550 -21.85 5.51 -2.24
CA ALA A 550 -21.94 5.38 -3.69
C ALA A 550 -22.93 4.29 -4.14
N ALA A 551 -23.67 3.64 -3.23
CA ALA A 551 -24.50 2.47 -3.53
C ALA A 551 -25.82 2.81 -4.22
N LYS A 552 -26.28 4.07 -4.13
CA LYS A 552 -27.36 4.61 -4.99
C LYS A 552 -26.78 5.22 -6.25
N PHE A 553 -25.64 5.91 -6.12
CA PHE A 553 -24.95 6.55 -7.23
C PHE A 553 -24.52 5.54 -8.31
N VAL A 554 -23.94 4.39 -7.96
CA VAL A 554 -23.48 3.40 -8.95
C VAL A 554 -24.62 2.79 -9.77
N PRO A 555 -25.72 2.27 -9.19
CA PRO A 555 -26.86 1.80 -9.96
C PRO A 555 -27.58 2.92 -10.73
N TRP A 556 -27.66 4.13 -10.17
CA TRP A 556 -28.23 5.29 -10.88
C TRP A 556 -27.40 5.61 -12.11
N VAL A 557 -26.07 5.70 -11.97
CA VAL A 557 -25.12 5.86 -13.07
C VAL A 557 -25.25 4.72 -14.09
N GLN A 558 -25.43 3.46 -13.65
CA GLN A 558 -25.70 2.30 -14.52
C GLN A 558 -27.02 2.40 -15.29
N GLY A 559 -28.00 3.13 -14.76
CA GLY A 559 -29.29 3.39 -15.40
C GLY A 559 -29.32 4.63 -16.29
N LEU A 560 -28.27 5.46 -16.27
CA LEU A 560 -28.16 6.64 -17.12
C LEU A 560 -28.08 6.25 -18.59
N LYS A 561 -28.80 7.00 -19.41
CA LYS A 561 -28.74 6.86 -20.85
C LYS A 561 -27.58 7.69 -21.39
N PRO A 562 -27.01 7.31 -22.55
CA PRO A 562 -26.01 8.14 -23.20
C PRO A 562 -26.54 9.57 -23.42
N GLY A 563 -25.90 10.56 -22.79
CA GLY A 563 -26.23 11.99 -22.92
C GLY A 563 -26.80 12.68 -21.67
N ASP A 564 -26.93 11.98 -20.54
CA ASP A 564 -27.57 12.53 -19.33
C ASP A 564 -26.65 13.43 -18.47
N LEU A 565 -25.33 13.47 -18.68
CA LEU A 565 -24.38 14.18 -17.81
C LEU A 565 -23.38 15.09 -18.57
N GLN A 566 -22.95 16.19 -17.93
CA GLN A 566 -21.76 16.96 -18.30
C GLN A 566 -20.91 17.32 -17.07
N HIS A 567 -19.58 17.23 -17.24
CA HIS A 567 -18.48 17.57 -16.32
C HIS A 567 -18.36 16.77 -15.01
N LEU A 568 -17.45 15.78 -14.98
CA LEU A 568 -17.08 15.07 -13.74
C LEU A 568 -15.83 14.20 -13.88
N ASN A 569 -15.06 14.00 -12.82
CA ASN A 569 -13.90 13.11 -12.78
C ASN A 569 -13.89 12.16 -11.58
N ILE A 570 -13.23 10.99 -11.61
CA ILE A 570 -13.11 9.99 -10.51
C ILE A 570 -11.68 9.56 -10.20
N THR A 571 -11.42 9.19 -8.96
CA THR A 571 -10.22 8.55 -8.39
C THR A 571 -10.65 7.33 -7.59
N GLY A 572 -9.78 6.32 -7.40
CA GLY A 572 -10.19 5.00 -6.88
C GLY A 572 -9.28 4.37 -5.79
N HIS A 573 -9.81 3.47 -4.94
CA HIS A 573 -9.12 2.75 -3.85
C HIS A 573 -9.43 1.23 -3.78
N ARG A 574 -8.56 0.42 -3.15
CA ARG A 574 -8.56 -1.07 -3.05
C ARG A 574 -9.37 -1.68 -1.89
N ASP A 575 -10.02 -2.84 -2.15
CA ASP A 575 -10.20 -3.95 -1.19
C ASP A 575 -10.45 -5.32 -1.90
N TRP A 576 -9.67 -6.36 -1.53
CA TRP A 576 -9.64 -7.77 -2.00
C TRP A 576 -9.25 -8.14 -3.47
N PRO A 577 -8.51 -9.26 -3.71
CA PRO A 577 -8.00 -9.67 -5.04
C PRO A 577 -9.04 -10.15 -6.05
N ALA A 578 -10.14 -10.79 -5.63
CA ALA A 578 -11.12 -11.38 -6.55
C ALA A 578 -12.07 -10.35 -7.21
N THR A 579 -11.99 -9.08 -6.82
CA THR A 579 -12.97 -8.03 -7.21
C THR A 579 -12.32 -6.65 -7.48
N LEU A 580 -11.05 -6.67 -7.85
CA LEU A 580 -10.14 -5.52 -7.97
C LEU A 580 -10.69 -4.36 -8.81
N PHE A 581 -10.74 -3.16 -8.22
CA PHE A 581 -11.17 -1.89 -8.83
C PHE A 581 -12.51 -1.94 -9.57
N LYS A 582 -13.34 -2.94 -9.29
CA LYS A 582 -14.58 -3.19 -10.02
C LYS A 582 -15.48 -1.96 -9.99
N VAL A 583 -15.50 -1.21 -8.89
CA VAL A 583 -16.34 -0.02 -8.72
C VAL A 583 -15.76 1.24 -9.39
N PRO A 584 -14.54 1.73 -9.08
CA PRO A 584 -13.99 2.93 -9.71
C PRO A 584 -13.79 2.74 -11.21
N ARG A 585 -13.46 1.54 -11.71
CA ARG A 585 -13.41 1.25 -13.15
C ARG A 585 -14.81 1.19 -13.78
N SER A 586 -15.78 0.60 -13.09
CA SER A 586 -17.18 0.59 -13.54
C SER A 586 -17.72 2.03 -13.62
N LEU A 587 -17.55 2.83 -12.57
CA LEU A 587 -17.96 4.23 -12.53
C LEU A 587 -17.30 5.08 -13.60
N ASP A 588 -15.97 4.97 -13.77
CA ASP A 588 -15.23 5.67 -14.82
C ASP A 588 -15.76 5.29 -16.21
N SER A 589 -16.00 4.00 -16.44
CA SER A 589 -16.55 3.50 -17.70
C SER A 589 -18.00 3.93 -17.94
N ILE A 590 -18.85 3.91 -16.92
CA ILE A 590 -20.28 4.17 -17.09
C ILE A 590 -20.56 5.68 -17.17
N LEU A 591 -19.89 6.52 -16.38
CA LEU A 591 -20.04 7.97 -16.49
C LEU A 591 -19.55 8.49 -17.83
N GLU A 592 -18.49 7.90 -18.37
CA GLU A 592 -18.04 8.16 -19.73
C GLU A 592 -19.11 7.72 -20.75
N THR A 593 -19.73 6.54 -20.55
CA THR A 593 -20.84 6.05 -21.40
C THR A 593 -22.11 6.92 -21.28
N ALA A 594 -22.33 7.55 -20.13
CA ALA A 594 -23.45 8.46 -19.85
C ALA A 594 -23.21 9.91 -20.31
N GLY A 595 -21.99 10.27 -20.75
CA GLY A 595 -21.65 11.58 -21.33
C GLY A 595 -20.74 12.49 -20.50
N GLY A 596 -20.24 12.05 -19.34
CA GLY A 596 -19.33 12.82 -18.49
C GLY A 596 -17.94 13.04 -19.12
N GLN A 597 -17.39 14.26 -18.94
CA GLN A 597 -16.06 14.63 -19.47
C GLN A 597 -14.98 14.55 -18.38
N ARG A 598 -13.96 13.74 -18.63
CA ARG A 598 -12.83 13.47 -17.73
C ARG A 598 -11.84 14.67 -17.67
N LEU A 599 -11.53 15.19 -16.48
CA LEU A 599 -10.62 16.35 -16.25
C LEU A 599 -9.12 16.00 -16.29
N CYS A 600 -8.77 14.84 -15.75
CA CYS A 600 -7.41 14.27 -15.72
C CYS A 600 -7.52 12.73 -15.60
N THR A 601 -6.43 12.01 -15.87
CA THR A 601 -6.41 10.54 -15.84
C THR A 601 -6.83 9.97 -14.49
N LEU A 602 -7.51 8.82 -14.50
CA LEU A 602 -7.93 8.10 -13.30
C LEU A 602 -6.70 7.78 -12.43
N GLY A 603 -6.64 8.40 -11.25
CA GLY A 603 -5.65 8.07 -10.23
C GLY A 603 -6.03 6.76 -9.51
N VAL A 604 -5.08 5.82 -9.44
CA VAL A 604 -5.27 4.52 -8.78
C VAL A 604 -4.22 4.38 -7.67
N ALA A 605 -4.68 4.17 -6.44
CA ALA A 605 -3.80 3.90 -5.30
C ALA A 605 -4.05 2.49 -4.73
N ASP A 606 -2.97 1.70 -4.66
CA ASP A 606 -2.99 0.37 -4.04
C ASP A 606 -2.53 0.45 -2.58
N THR A 607 -3.47 0.21 -1.67
CA THR A 607 -3.29 0.36 -0.22
C THR A 607 -2.49 -0.75 0.45
N ALA A 608 -2.26 -1.88 -0.24
CA ALA A 608 -1.43 -2.96 0.28
C ALA A 608 -0.03 -2.98 -0.34
N ALA A 609 0.24 -2.16 -1.36
CA ALA A 609 1.50 -2.18 -2.12
C ALA A 609 2.29 -0.85 -2.08
N THR A 610 1.64 0.29 -1.88
CA THR A 610 2.26 1.62 -1.95
C THR A 610 1.63 2.59 -0.95
N ASP A 611 2.36 3.64 -0.54
CA ASP A 611 1.78 4.73 0.23
C ASP A 611 0.75 5.48 -0.64
N ILE A 612 -0.51 5.43 -0.21
CA ILE A 612 -1.65 6.05 -0.88
C ILE A 612 -1.40 7.54 -1.11
N PHE A 613 -0.83 8.22 -0.12
CA PHE A 613 -0.57 9.65 -0.21
C PHE A 613 0.59 9.96 -1.15
N PHE A 614 1.55 9.06 -1.35
CA PHE A 614 2.60 9.25 -2.35
C PHE A 614 2.05 9.16 -3.79
N GLU A 615 1.21 8.18 -4.07
CA GLU A 615 0.55 8.07 -5.39
C GLU A 615 -0.46 9.20 -5.63
N VAL A 616 -1.18 9.61 -4.58
CA VAL A 616 -2.05 10.78 -4.62
C VAL A 616 -1.23 12.06 -4.80
N GLU A 617 -0.12 12.27 -4.09
CA GLU A 617 0.74 13.45 -4.24
C GLU A 617 1.41 13.49 -5.62
N LYS A 618 1.78 12.34 -6.17
CA LYS A 618 2.28 12.22 -7.54
C LYS A 618 1.19 12.62 -8.54
N TRP A 619 -0.03 12.10 -8.41
CA TRP A 619 -1.16 12.46 -9.26
C TRP A 619 -1.57 13.94 -9.09
N LEU A 620 -1.55 14.44 -7.86
CA LEU A 620 -1.86 15.82 -7.53
C LEU A 620 -0.85 16.80 -8.12
N ALA A 621 0.44 16.55 -7.90
CA ALA A 621 1.51 17.42 -8.35
C ALA A 621 1.71 17.40 -9.88
N ASN A 622 1.42 16.26 -10.52
CA ASN A 622 1.70 16.08 -11.94
C ASN A 622 0.47 16.26 -12.82
N ASP A 623 -0.72 15.93 -12.32
CA ASP A 623 -1.94 15.85 -13.13
C ASP A 623 -3.00 16.85 -12.64
N LEU A 624 -3.32 16.90 -11.34
CA LEU A 624 -4.45 17.72 -10.88
C LEU A 624 -4.12 19.21 -10.73
N TRP A 625 -3.13 19.59 -9.92
CA TRP A 625 -2.83 20.99 -9.60
C TRP A 625 -2.30 21.83 -10.75
N PRO A 626 -1.46 21.29 -11.63
CA PRO A 626 -1.08 22.01 -12.84
C PRO A 626 -2.30 22.34 -13.71
N THR A 627 -3.31 21.47 -13.73
CA THR A 627 -4.55 21.65 -14.50
C THR A 627 -5.46 22.70 -13.89
N LEU A 628 -5.34 22.95 -12.58
CA LEU A 628 -6.17 23.93 -11.89
C LEU A 628 -5.50 25.32 -11.79
N LEU A 629 -4.27 25.45 -11.27
CA LEU A 629 -3.81 26.70 -10.64
C LEU A 629 -3.01 27.72 -11.47
N GLY A 630 -2.27 27.27 -12.47
CA GLY A 630 -1.17 28.07 -13.01
C GLY A 630 -0.03 28.29 -11.98
N TYR A 631 1.15 28.76 -12.40
CA TYR A 631 2.42 28.67 -11.64
C TYR A 631 3.17 30.02 -11.59
N PRO A 632 3.81 30.48 -10.46
CA PRO A 632 3.53 30.26 -9.00
C PRO A 632 3.60 31.51 -8.02
N ALA A 633 3.13 31.38 -6.75
CA ALA A 633 2.89 32.40 -5.67
C ALA A 633 3.58 32.14 -4.26
N THR A 634 3.66 33.16 -3.38
CA THR A 634 4.55 33.38 -2.16
C THR A 634 4.04 33.00 -0.72
N ARG A 635 5.00 32.88 0.24
CA ARG A 635 5.04 32.29 1.62
C ARG A 635 4.64 33.16 2.85
N ALA A 636 4.30 32.49 3.99
CA ALA A 636 4.39 32.96 5.41
C ALA A 636 5.31 32.03 6.29
N THR A 637 5.89 32.53 7.39
CA THR A 637 7.09 32.04 8.19
C THR A 637 6.87 30.98 9.31
N ARG A 638 7.92 30.19 9.69
CA ARG A 638 7.99 28.99 10.61
C ARG A 638 8.91 29.14 11.87
N PRO A 639 8.83 28.27 12.93
CA PRO A 639 9.77 28.19 14.10
C PRO A 639 10.92 27.11 14.02
N LYS A 640 12.03 27.29 14.78
CA LYS A 640 13.35 26.53 14.81
C LYS A 640 13.33 25.02 15.25
N SER A 641 14.43 24.25 15.02
CA SER A 641 14.54 22.77 15.13
C SER A 641 14.98 22.17 16.50
N ASP A 642 14.79 20.85 16.69
CA ASP A 642 14.84 20.10 17.97
C ASP A 642 15.45 18.66 17.84
N ILE A 643 16.69 18.52 17.33
CA ILE A 643 17.38 17.23 17.06
C ILE A 643 18.76 17.12 17.72
N ASP A 644 19.06 15.95 18.29
CA ASP A 644 20.33 15.59 18.94
C ASP A 644 21.12 14.49 18.17
N VAL A 645 22.45 14.62 18.08
CA VAL A 645 23.34 13.73 17.29
C VAL A 645 24.50 13.23 18.15
N LYS A 646 24.67 11.90 18.22
CA LYS A 646 25.72 11.27 19.03
C LYS A 646 26.77 10.54 18.18
N LEU A 647 28.04 10.78 18.50
CA LEU A 647 29.24 10.21 17.86
C LEU A 647 29.74 8.99 18.64
N THR A 648 29.94 7.85 17.96
CA THR A 648 30.46 6.60 18.55
C THR A 648 31.51 5.96 17.63
N LEU A 649 32.56 5.36 18.18
CA LEU A 649 33.62 4.68 17.41
C LEU A 649 33.46 3.16 17.63
N GLU A 650 32.76 2.49 16.72
CA GLU A 650 32.47 1.04 16.74
C GLU A 650 32.49 0.47 15.31
N ASP A 651 32.56 -0.86 15.14
CA ASP A 651 32.51 -1.51 13.82
C ASP A 651 31.09 -1.51 13.23
N PRO A 652 30.89 -1.16 11.93
CA PRO A 652 29.56 -0.90 11.38
C PRO A 652 28.77 -2.14 10.92
N PRO A 653 27.45 -2.20 11.13
CA PRO A 653 26.57 -3.22 10.55
C PRO A 653 26.24 -2.95 9.07
N ARG A 654 25.90 -4.02 8.32
CA ARG A 654 25.61 -3.98 6.86
C ARG A 654 24.32 -3.20 6.52
N ILE A 655 24.38 -2.43 5.43
CA ILE A 655 23.36 -1.50 4.89
C ILE A 655 21.99 -2.18 4.62
N SER A 656 20.91 -1.67 5.23
CA SER A 656 19.53 -2.20 5.10
C SER A 656 18.76 -1.76 3.82
N LEU A 657 19.26 -0.75 3.10
CA LEU A 657 18.57 -0.13 1.94
C LEU A 657 18.41 -1.04 0.70
N ARG A 658 19.06 -2.22 0.65
CA ARG A 658 19.14 -3.06 -0.57
C ARG A 658 18.06 -4.15 -0.66
N SER A 659 17.09 -4.16 0.25
CA SER A 659 15.98 -5.13 0.22
C SER A 659 15.14 -4.94 -1.05
N GLY A 660 14.84 -6.02 -1.77
CA GLY A 660 14.02 -5.97 -3.00
C GLY A 660 14.78 -5.71 -4.32
N PHE A 661 16.11 -5.61 -4.27
CA PHE A 661 16.97 -5.46 -5.46
C PHE A 661 17.86 -6.69 -5.67
N VAL A 662 18.05 -7.07 -6.93
CA VAL A 662 19.03 -8.08 -7.34
C VAL A 662 20.28 -7.42 -7.89
N ALA A 663 21.42 -8.09 -7.70
CA ALA A 663 22.67 -7.65 -8.28
C ALA A 663 22.67 -7.91 -9.79
N ALA A 664 22.76 -6.87 -10.60
CA ALA A 664 23.05 -6.97 -12.03
C ALA A 664 24.49 -6.55 -12.28
N THR A 665 25.11 -7.16 -13.30
CA THR A 665 26.48 -6.84 -13.70
C THR A 665 26.44 -6.01 -14.96
N VAL A 666 27.19 -4.90 -14.99
CA VAL A 666 27.33 -4.10 -16.21
C VAL A 666 28.20 -4.87 -17.21
N LYS A 667 27.65 -5.21 -18.38
CA LYS A 667 28.42 -5.79 -19.50
C LYS A 667 29.12 -4.71 -20.31
N ASP A 668 28.39 -3.67 -20.66
CA ASP A 668 28.87 -2.54 -21.45
C ASP A 668 28.34 -1.22 -20.92
N SER A 669 29.14 -0.16 -21.05
CA SER A 669 28.72 1.21 -20.78
C SER A 669 29.45 2.15 -21.72
N ARG A 670 28.71 2.82 -22.60
CA ARG A 670 29.28 3.72 -23.61
C ARG A 670 28.46 4.99 -23.78
N ALA A 671 29.13 6.06 -24.20
CA ALA A 671 28.47 7.30 -24.56
C ALA A 671 27.76 7.12 -25.91
N LEU A 672 26.58 7.71 -26.03
CA LEU A 672 25.78 7.79 -27.25
C LEU A 672 25.72 9.21 -27.82
N SER A 673 26.42 10.14 -27.18
CA SER A 673 26.45 11.56 -27.55
C SER A 673 27.85 12.13 -27.50
N ALA A 674 28.15 13.06 -28.39
CA ALA A 674 29.37 13.86 -28.42
C ALA A 674 29.41 14.90 -27.29
N GLU A 675 30.58 15.53 -27.13
CA GLU A 675 30.76 16.64 -26.20
C GLU A 675 29.96 17.89 -26.64
N GLY A 676 29.46 18.68 -25.69
CA GLY A 676 28.69 19.90 -25.96
C GLY A 676 27.15 19.74 -25.96
N VAL A 677 26.65 18.51 -25.83
CA VAL A 677 25.22 18.21 -25.60
C VAL A 677 25.04 17.42 -24.29
N PRO A 678 23.83 17.40 -23.69
CA PRO A 678 23.56 16.56 -22.52
C PRO A 678 23.94 15.11 -22.80
N ALA A 679 24.82 14.57 -21.95
CA ALA A 679 25.42 13.26 -22.17
C ALA A 679 24.34 12.16 -22.14
N LYS A 680 24.25 11.37 -23.19
CA LYS A 680 23.37 10.19 -23.27
C LYS A 680 24.22 8.94 -23.24
N ARG A 681 23.77 7.93 -22.52
CA ARG A 681 24.55 6.71 -22.33
C ARG A 681 23.74 5.47 -22.59
N HIS A 682 24.44 4.50 -23.14
CA HIS A 682 24.05 3.10 -23.20
C HIS A 682 24.62 2.39 -21.98
N LEU A 683 23.81 1.54 -21.36
CA LEU A 683 24.25 0.62 -20.33
C LEU A 683 23.66 -0.75 -20.61
N GLU A 684 24.51 -1.75 -20.81
CA GLU A 684 24.12 -3.14 -20.96
C GLU A 684 24.29 -3.86 -19.63
N LEU A 685 23.23 -4.55 -19.20
CA LEU A 685 23.13 -5.25 -17.95
C LEU A 685 23.00 -6.75 -18.20
N GLU A 686 23.91 -7.51 -17.61
CA GLU A 686 23.69 -8.93 -17.36
C GLU A 686 22.70 -9.07 -16.22
N LEU A 687 21.51 -9.55 -16.56
CA LEU A 687 20.53 -9.89 -15.55
C LEU A 687 20.82 -11.30 -15.02
N PRO A 688 20.60 -11.55 -13.71
CA PRO A 688 20.73 -12.88 -13.15
C PRO A 688 19.87 -13.91 -13.89
N PRO A 689 20.30 -15.17 -14.01
CA PRO A 689 19.49 -16.23 -14.62
C PRO A 689 18.09 -16.32 -14.00
N GLY A 690 17.07 -16.45 -14.85
CA GLY A 690 15.67 -16.48 -14.42
C GLY A 690 15.02 -15.09 -14.26
N THR A 691 15.76 -14.01 -14.51
CA THR A 691 15.22 -12.65 -14.53
C THR A 691 14.64 -12.34 -15.91
N ALA A 692 13.32 -12.41 -16.05
CA ALA A 692 12.62 -12.04 -17.27
C ALA A 692 12.36 -10.52 -17.34
N TYR A 693 12.44 -9.95 -18.54
CA TYR A 693 12.02 -8.58 -18.84
C TYR A 693 11.35 -8.54 -20.21
N GLU A 694 10.64 -7.45 -20.51
CA GLU A 694 9.89 -7.27 -21.75
C GLU A 694 10.33 -5.99 -22.47
N ALA A 695 10.16 -5.94 -23.79
CA ALA A 695 10.32 -4.70 -24.53
C ALA A 695 9.23 -3.70 -24.08
N GLY A 696 9.63 -2.48 -23.74
CA GLY A 696 8.73 -1.49 -23.12
C GLY A 696 8.56 -1.63 -21.60
N GLY A 697 9.24 -2.58 -20.94
CA GLY A 697 9.31 -2.68 -19.48
C GLY A 697 10.33 -1.71 -18.85
N HIS A 698 10.42 -1.72 -17.51
CA HIS A 698 11.28 -0.81 -16.75
C HIS A 698 12.17 -1.49 -15.72
N VAL A 699 13.14 -0.75 -15.20
CA VAL A 699 13.99 -1.14 -14.09
C VAL A 699 14.10 -0.03 -13.04
N HIS A 700 13.91 -0.39 -11.77
CA HIS A 700 14.29 0.43 -10.64
C HIS A 700 15.77 0.24 -10.31
N ILE A 701 16.47 1.36 -10.15
CA ILE A 701 17.89 1.42 -9.81
C ILE A 701 18.01 2.14 -8.47
N LEU A 702 18.63 1.49 -7.49
CA LEU A 702 18.97 2.11 -6.21
C LEU A 702 20.33 2.81 -6.35
N PRO A 703 20.39 4.16 -6.32
CA PRO A 703 21.63 4.86 -6.56
C PRO A 703 22.42 5.11 -5.27
N VAL A 704 23.67 5.52 -5.42
CA VAL A 704 24.51 6.03 -4.32
C VAL A 704 25.12 7.38 -4.70
N ASN A 705 25.37 8.23 -3.71
CA ASN A 705 26.08 9.49 -3.95
C ASN A 705 27.50 9.23 -4.43
N ASN A 706 28.02 10.18 -5.21
CA ASN A 706 29.40 10.15 -5.66
C ASN A 706 30.37 10.17 -4.47
N ALA A 707 31.38 9.29 -4.49
CA ALA A 707 32.38 9.16 -3.44
C ALA A 707 33.10 10.49 -3.07
N GLN A 708 33.31 11.40 -4.03
CA GLN A 708 33.89 12.71 -3.77
C GLN A 708 32.95 13.62 -2.97
N LEU A 709 31.64 13.56 -3.20
CA LEU A 709 30.64 14.31 -2.44
C LEU A 709 30.54 13.82 -1.00
N VAL A 710 30.61 12.50 -0.80
CA VAL A 710 30.64 11.89 0.53
C VAL A 710 31.87 12.36 1.30
N ARG A 711 33.06 12.35 0.68
CA ARG A 711 34.30 12.87 1.30
C ARG A 711 34.20 14.36 1.67
N ARG A 712 33.55 15.17 0.83
CA ARG A 712 33.31 16.59 1.12
C ARG A 712 32.43 16.79 2.36
N ALA A 713 31.31 16.08 2.44
CA ALA A 713 30.43 16.10 3.62
C ALA A 713 31.18 15.65 4.90
N LEU A 714 31.92 14.53 4.81
CA LEU A 714 32.76 14.03 5.90
C LEU A 714 33.81 15.06 6.35
N SER A 715 34.50 15.70 5.40
CA SER A 715 35.51 16.73 5.68
C SER A 715 34.92 17.95 6.38
N TYR A 716 33.73 18.40 5.98
CA TYR A 716 33.06 19.55 6.60
C TYR A 716 32.78 19.30 8.09
N PHE A 717 32.28 18.11 8.44
CA PHE A 717 32.03 17.71 9.82
C PHE A 717 33.27 17.13 10.52
N ARG A 718 34.42 17.08 9.85
CA ARG A 718 35.68 16.51 10.35
C ARG A 718 35.52 15.07 10.84
N LEU A 719 34.74 14.28 10.09
CA LEU A 719 34.50 12.86 10.36
C LEU A 719 35.34 12.00 9.44
N SER A 720 35.88 10.90 9.98
CA SER A 720 36.39 9.81 9.13
C SER A 720 35.21 8.97 8.63
N GLY A 721 35.36 8.35 7.46
CA GLY A 721 34.26 7.62 6.81
C GLY A 721 33.79 6.38 7.57
N ASP A 722 34.67 5.79 8.36
CA ASP A 722 34.45 4.65 9.26
C ASP A 722 33.86 5.04 10.62
N VAL A 723 33.74 6.34 10.93
CA VAL A 723 33.08 6.80 12.16
C VAL A 723 31.62 6.38 12.14
N VAL A 724 31.14 5.82 13.25
CA VAL A 724 29.76 5.36 13.37
C VAL A 724 28.89 6.42 14.05
N LEU A 725 27.84 6.83 13.36
CA LEU A 725 26.92 7.87 13.80
C LEU A 725 25.60 7.24 14.28
N THR A 726 25.04 7.81 15.34
CA THR A 726 23.69 7.47 15.81
C THR A 726 22.89 8.76 16.04
N MET A 727 21.68 8.84 15.48
CA MET A 727 20.86 10.07 15.42
C MET A 727 19.54 9.92 16.18
N LYS A 728 19.04 11.00 16.80
CA LYS A 728 17.76 11.05 17.51
C LYS A 728 17.02 12.40 17.38
N SER A 729 15.68 12.37 17.28
CA SER A 729 14.76 13.52 17.34
C SER A 729 14.14 13.71 18.74
N GLU A 730 14.08 14.93 19.29
CA GLU A 730 13.46 15.20 20.62
C GLU A 730 11.97 15.62 20.54
N SER A 731 11.56 16.26 19.42
CA SER A 731 10.17 16.71 19.15
C SER A 731 9.24 15.64 18.56
N GLY A 732 9.72 14.42 18.35
CA GLY A 732 8.95 13.34 17.69
C GLY A 732 8.79 13.50 16.17
N ARG A 733 9.52 14.44 15.56
CA ARG A 733 9.50 14.63 14.09
C ARG A 733 10.21 13.48 13.37
N PRO A 734 9.63 12.90 12.29
CA PRO A 734 10.26 11.86 11.48
C PRO A 734 11.58 12.35 10.85
N LEU A 735 12.61 11.50 10.84
CA LEU A 735 13.92 11.78 10.25
C LEU A 735 14.09 11.07 8.91
N PRO A 736 14.78 11.68 7.93
CA PRO A 736 15.08 11.05 6.64
C PRO A 736 16.19 9.97 6.72
N VAL A 737 16.68 9.68 7.92
CA VAL A 737 17.77 8.75 8.21
C VAL A 737 17.39 7.83 9.36
N PRO A 738 17.92 6.60 9.41
CA PRO A 738 17.58 5.64 10.47
C PRO A 738 17.84 6.21 11.87
N SER A 739 16.77 6.45 12.63
CA SER A 739 16.85 6.87 14.02
C SER A 739 17.39 5.72 14.88
N ASN A 740 18.25 6.04 15.85
CA ASN A 740 18.87 5.08 16.78
C ASN A 740 19.57 3.86 16.11
N THR A 741 20.03 3.99 14.85
CA THR A 741 20.76 2.94 14.14
C THR A 741 22.21 3.37 13.92
N PRO A 742 23.22 2.54 14.29
CA PRO A 742 24.61 2.83 14.00
C PRO A 742 24.87 2.71 12.50
N VAL A 743 25.26 3.80 11.86
CA VAL A 743 25.60 3.84 10.42
C VAL A 743 26.96 4.49 10.27
N THR A 744 27.82 3.96 9.41
CA THR A 744 29.07 4.68 9.10
C THR A 744 28.75 6.05 8.53
N ALA A 745 29.57 7.04 8.84
CA ALA A 745 29.44 8.36 8.27
C ALA A 745 29.54 8.29 6.73
N TRP A 746 30.33 7.35 6.20
CA TRP A 746 30.36 7.04 4.77
C TRP A 746 28.99 6.57 4.26
N ASP A 747 28.41 5.53 4.84
CA ASP A 747 27.15 4.96 4.35
C ASP A 747 25.97 5.91 4.54
N LEU A 748 25.96 6.68 5.63
CA LEU A 748 24.96 7.73 5.88
C LEU A 748 24.92 8.70 4.69
N PHE A 749 26.07 9.26 4.34
CA PHE A 749 26.18 10.23 3.26
C PHE A 749 26.22 9.60 1.86
N ALA A 750 26.60 8.33 1.71
CA ALA A 750 26.64 7.65 0.42
C ALA A 750 25.27 7.10 0.02
N SER A 751 24.52 6.56 0.98
CA SER A 751 23.39 5.68 0.68
C SER A 751 22.05 6.15 1.27
N TYR A 752 22.03 6.93 2.36
CA TYR A 752 20.77 7.25 3.06
C TYR A 752 20.15 8.61 2.71
N VAL A 753 20.95 9.62 2.37
CA VAL A 753 20.48 10.99 2.05
C VAL A 753 20.95 11.44 0.68
N GLU A 754 20.24 12.35 0.01
CA GLU A 754 20.66 12.90 -1.28
C GLU A 754 21.44 14.21 -1.10
N LEU A 755 22.75 14.19 -1.33
CA LEU A 755 23.63 15.35 -1.11
C LEU A 755 23.55 16.42 -2.20
N THR A 756 23.05 16.07 -3.38
CA THR A 756 22.97 16.96 -4.55
C THR A 756 21.62 17.63 -4.71
N GLY A 757 20.65 17.31 -3.85
CA GLY A 757 19.33 17.93 -3.85
C GLY A 757 19.44 19.44 -3.68
N PRO A 758 18.73 20.26 -4.48
CA PRO A 758 18.80 21.71 -4.35
C PRO A 758 18.31 22.12 -2.96
N ALA A 759 19.02 23.05 -2.31
CA ALA A 759 18.58 23.59 -1.03
C ALA A 759 17.22 24.27 -1.21
N THR A 760 16.22 23.85 -0.45
CA THR A 760 14.91 24.50 -0.53
C THR A 760 15.02 25.92 -0.01
N PRO A 761 14.12 26.83 -0.41
CA PRO A 761 14.03 28.13 0.23
C PRO A 761 13.80 28.03 1.75
N GLY A 762 13.34 26.88 2.28
CA GLY A 762 13.22 26.64 3.72
C GLY A 762 14.56 26.33 4.36
N ASN A 763 15.41 25.58 3.66
CA ASN A 763 16.77 25.25 4.07
C ASN A 763 17.62 26.53 4.14
N ILE A 764 17.57 27.36 3.09
CA ILE A 764 18.35 28.61 3.00
C ILE A 764 17.93 29.60 4.10
N GLN A 765 16.63 29.66 4.41
CA GLN A 765 16.13 30.48 5.51
C GLN A 765 16.73 30.05 6.84
N VAL A 766 16.73 28.75 7.17
CA VAL A 766 17.34 28.24 8.40
C VAL A 766 18.86 28.52 8.43
N MET A 767 19.55 28.38 7.29
CA MET A 767 20.98 28.70 7.18
C MET A 767 21.27 30.19 7.43
N SER A 768 20.41 31.10 6.95
CA SER A 768 20.56 32.54 7.20
C SER A 768 20.40 32.91 8.68
N GLU A 769 19.51 32.23 9.39
CA GLU A 769 19.29 32.42 10.83
C GLU A 769 20.45 31.91 11.69
N LEU A 770 21.24 30.98 11.14
CA LEU A 770 22.43 30.40 11.77
C LEU A 770 23.73 31.09 11.34
N ALA A 771 23.67 32.00 10.36
CA ALA A 771 24.81 32.80 9.93
C ALA A 771 25.29 33.73 11.03
N VAL A 772 26.61 33.76 11.25
CA VAL A 772 27.25 34.56 12.29
C VAL A 772 27.59 35.96 11.77
N SER A 773 28.04 36.09 10.52
CA SER A 773 28.31 37.40 9.93
C SER A 773 27.04 38.05 9.35
N TYR A 774 26.97 39.37 9.46
CA TYR A 774 25.90 40.16 8.88
C TYR A 774 25.87 40.03 7.35
N GLU A 775 27.05 40.04 6.71
CA GLU A 775 27.21 39.84 5.28
C GLU A 775 26.65 38.48 4.81
N THR A 776 27.01 37.36 5.45
CA THR A 776 26.49 36.03 5.08
C THR A 776 24.99 35.93 5.30
N ARG A 777 24.48 36.46 6.43
CA ARG A 777 23.03 36.50 6.69
C ARG A 777 22.31 37.27 5.59
N ARG A 778 22.78 38.47 5.25
CA ARG A 778 22.21 39.32 4.21
C ARG A 778 22.21 38.65 2.84
N VAL A 779 23.29 37.95 2.48
CA VAL A 779 23.41 37.23 1.21
C VAL A 779 22.45 36.03 1.17
N LEU A 780 22.36 35.23 2.24
CA LEU A 780 21.46 34.07 2.31
C LEU A 780 19.98 34.48 2.35
N GLU A 781 19.64 35.57 3.06
CA GLU A 781 18.30 36.15 3.04
C GLU A 781 17.96 36.67 1.62
N ALA A 782 18.89 37.37 0.96
CA ALA A 782 18.72 37.78 -0.42
C ALA A 782 18.58 36.58 -1.38
N MET A 783 19.29 35.47 -1.16
CA MET A 783 19.17 34.23 -1.93
C MET A 783 17.84 33.50 -1.66
N SER A 784 17.39 33.41 -0.41
CA SER A 784 16.08 32.85 -0.02
C SER A 784 14.93 33.59 -0.71
N THR A 785 15.09 34.91 -0.85
CA THR A 785 14.12 35.81 -1.49
C THR A 785 14.24 35.81 -3.02
N SER A 786 15.44 35.68 -3.58
CA SER A 786 15.71 35.61 -5.03
C SER A 786 15.42 34.23 -5.64
N LEU A 787 15.48 33.13 -4.88
CA LEU A 787 15.12 31.77 -5.35
C LEU A 787 13.61 31.52 -5.41
N LEU A 788 12.79 32.46 -4.94
CA LEU A 788 11.35 32.50 -5.19
C LEU A 788 11.01 32.93 -6.62
N GLY A 789 11.99 33.36 -7.42
CA GLY A 789 11.81 33.65 -8.83
C GLY A 789 13.09 33.43 -9.65
N SER A 790 13.02 32.52 -10.61
CA SER A 790 13.81 32.50 -11.87
C SER A 790 15.14 31.73 -12.00
N GLU A 791 15.76 31.16 -10.96
CA GLU A 791 16.96 30.32 -11.17
C GLU A 791 16.59 28.85 -11.49
N PRO A 792 17.05 28.27 -12.63
CA PRO A 792 16.79 26.87 -12.98
C PRO A 792 17.28 25.90 -11.89
N ARG A 793 16.55 24.82 -11.60
CA ARG A 793 16.93 23.73 -10.64
C ARG A 793 18.39 23.22 -10.80
N ASN A 794 18.96 23.37 -11.99
CA ASN A 794 20.33 22.98 -12.33
C ASN A 794 21.45 23.95 -11.87
N ARG A 795 21.10 25.15 -11.39
CA ARG A 795 22.02 26.14 -10.79
C ARG A 795 21.82 26.35 -9.29
N ALA A 796 20.67 25.97 -8.74
CA ALA A 796 20.39 26.01 -7.31
C ALA A 796 21.43 25.18 -6.53
N LEU A 797 22.15 25.82 -5.61
CA LEU A 797 23.16 25.18 -4.79
C LEU A 797 22.52 24.16 -3.84
N SER A 798 23.19 23.02 -3.61
CA SER A 798 22.78 22.09 -2.57
C SER A 798 23.10 22.65 -1.17
N VAL A 799 22.52 22.05 -0.13
CA VAL A 799 22.82 22.45 1.25
C VAL A 799 24.32 22.33 1.54
N LEU A 800 24.97 21.27 1.03
CA LEU A 800 26.42 21.07 1.18
C LEU A 800 27.25 22.13 0.43
N GLU A 801 26.88 22.50 -0.80
CA GLU A 801 27.58 23.54 -1.58
C GLU A 801 27.47 24.92 -0.90
N LEU A 802 26.34 25.21 -0.24
CA LEU A 802 26.16 26.42 0.56
C LEU A 802 27.02 26.42 1.82
N LEU A 803 27.15 25.28 2.51
CA LEU A 803 28.01 25.17 3.69
C LEU A 803 29.50 25.40 3.38
N GLU A 804 29.96 24.99 2.21
CA GLU A 804 31.32 25.23 1.75
C GLU A 804 31.54 26.67 1.25
N SER A 805 30.51 27.29 0.68
CA SER A 805 30.58 28.66 0.15
C SER A 805 30.55 29.74 1.24
N PHE A 806 30.04 29.42 2.43
CA PHE A 806 29.93 30.34 3.56
C PHE A 806 30.58 29.73 4.82
N PRO A 807 31.91 29.88 4.99
CA PRO A 807 32.65 29.24 6.08
C PRO A 807 32.24 29.70 7.49
N ASP A 808 31.53 30.82 7.61
CA ASP A 808 30.99 31.34 8.87
C ASP A 808 29.62 30.73 9.24
N LEU A 809 29.05 29.89 8.37
CA LEU A 809 27.92 29.03 8.70
C LEU A 809 28.38 27.87 9.56
N ASN A 810 27.92 27.85 10.80
CA ASN A 810 28.09 26.72 11.70
C ASN A 810 26.80 25.90 11.72
N LEU A 811 26.52 25.15 10.65
CA LEU A 811 25.33 24.30 10.58
C LEU A 811 25.58 23.00 11.35
N PRO A 812 24.78 22.70 12.38
CA PRO A 812 24.84 21.41 13.05
C PRO A 812 24.56 20.26 12.07
N LEU A 813 25.22 19.13 12.28
CA LEU A 813 24.96 17.91 11.51
C LEU A 813 23.48 17.50 11.56
N SER A 814 22.81 17.71 12.70
CA SER A 814 21.35 17.50 12.85
C SER A 814 20.53 18.31 11.87
N GLU A 815 20.78 19.62 11.78
CA GLU A 815 20.06 20.52 10.87
C GLU A 815 20.28 20.13 9.42
N LEU A 816 21.53 19.78 9.04
CA LEU A 816 21.81 19.27 7.70
C LEU A 816 20.95 18.04 7.39
N LEU A 817 20.89 17.08 8.30
CA LEU A 817 20.16 15.84 8.07
C LEU A 817 18.65 16.05 7.95
N ILE A 818 18.05 17.03 8.66
CA ILE A 818 16.63 17.42 8.47
C ILE A 818 16.39 18.00 7.07
N MET A 819 17.36 18.78 6.60
CA MET A 819 17.24 19.52 5.34
C MET A 819 17.40 18.64 4.11
N LEU A 820 18.01 17.45 4.25
CA LEU A 820 18.30 16.54 3.14
C LEU A 820 17.18 15.49 2.98
N PRO A 821 16.72 15.23 1.75
CA PRO A 821 15.76 14.17 1.50
C PRO A 821 16.42 12.79 1.60
N GLN A 822 15.61 11.77 1.91
CA GLN A 822 16.04 10.38 1.89
C GLN A 822 16.35 9.91 0.46
N MET A 823 17.32 9.00 0.33
CA MET A 823 17.69 8.36 -0.95
C MET A 823 16.54 7.50 -1.50
N ARG A 824 16.18 7.72 -2.77
CA ARG A 824 15.07 7.02 -3.46
C ARG A 824 15.53 6.17 -4.67
N PRO A 825 14.89 5.04 -5.00
CA PRO A 825 15.09 4.34 -6.27
C PRO A 825 14.64 5.19 -7.49
N ARG A 826 15.26 4.99 -8.65
CA ARG A 826 14.91 5.66 -9.92
C ARG A 826 14.54 4.66 -11.00
N THR A 827 13.48 4.96 -11.74
CA THR A 827 12.95 4.13 -12.84
C THR A 827 13.59 4.50 -14.18
N TYR A 828 13.94 3.49 -14.98
CA TYR A 828 14.44 3.64 -16.36
C TYR A 828 13.75 2.61 -17.27
N SER A 829 13.43 2.98 -18.50
CA SER A 829 12.88 2.03 -19.50
C SER A 829 13.99 1.15 -20.08
N PHE A 830 13.68 -0.11 -20.35
CA PHE A 830 14.54 -0.94 -21.17
C PHE A 830 14.60 -0.41 -22.59
N SER A 831 15.79 -0.48 -23.18
CA SER A 831 16.05 -0.12 -24.57
C SER A 831 16.38 -1.30 -25.48
N SER A 832 16.07 -2.52 -25.03
CA SER A 832 16.24 -3.74 -25.80
C SER A 832 15.00 -4.62 -25.72
N SER A 833 14.88 -5.54 -26.67
CA SER A 833 13.96 -6.66 -26.60
C SER A 833 14.64 -7.89 -25.95
N PRO A 834 13.92 -8.63 -25.08
CA PRO A 834 14.40 -9.92 -24.57
C PRO A 834 14.52 -10.99 -25.67
N ALA A 835 13.75 -10.86 -26.76
CA ALA A 835 13.82 -11.76 -27.91
C ALA A 835 15.07 -11.50 -28.77
N TRP A 836 15.68 -10.31 -28.63
CA TRP A 836 16.94 -9.96 -29.30
C TRP A 836 18.14 -10.63 -28.62
N GLN A 837 18.24 -10.48 -27.30
CA GLN A 837 19.28 -11.13 -26.49
C GLN A 837 18.73 -11.56 -25.14
N SER A 838 18.69 -12.87 -24.92
CA SER A 838 18.27 -13.44 -23.64
C SER A 838 19.25 -13.10 -22.52
N ASN A 839 18.73 -12.67 -21.36
CA ASN A 839 19.48 -12.25 -20.16
C ASN A 839 20.40 -11.01 -20.33
N SER A 840 20.37 -10.32 -21.47
CA SER A 840 21.02 -9.02 -21.64
C SER A 840 19.95 -7.94 -21.81
N ALA A 841 19.93 -6.99 -20.87
CA ALA A 841 19.00 -5.87 -20.88
C ALA A 841 19.76 -4.55 -21.02
N THR A 842 19.31 -3.68 -21.90
CA THR A 842 19.99 -2.40 -22.16
C THR A 842 19.16 -1.25 -21.63
N LEU A 843 19.82 -0.20 -21.17
CA LEU A 843 19.22 1.07 -20.77
C LEU A 843 19.79 2.20 -21.61
N THR A 844 18.93 3.15 -21.95
CA THR A 844 19.32 4.40 -22.59
C THR A 844 18.83 5.55 -21.73
N TYR A 845 19.75 6.36 -21.22
CA TYR A 845 19.41 7.45 -20.29
C TYR A 845 20.26 8.70 -20.52
N THR A 846 19.72 9.84 -20.07
CA THR A 846 20.45 11.11 -20.05
C THR A 846 21.11 11.30 -18.69
N VAL A 847 22.36 11.77 -18.68
CA VAL A 847 23.10 12.13 -17.47
C VAL A 847 22.70 13.54 -17.04
N GLU A 848 22.01 13.62 -15.91
CA GLU A 848 21.55 14.89 -15.34
C GLU A 848 22.66 15.57 -14.56
N LYS A 849 22.85 16.88 -14.72
CA LYS A 849 24.00 17.60 -14.12
C LYS A 849 24.10 17.43 -12.59
N LYS A 850 22.98 17.33 -11.88
CA LYS A 850 22.91 17.11 -10.41
C LYS A 850 22.16 15.83 -10.02
N GLY A 851 21.80 14.97 -10.97
CA GLY A 851 20.98 13.78 -10.70
C GLY A 851 21.80 12.67 -10.03
N VAL A 852 21.36 12.16 -8.88
CA VAL A 852 22.09 11.11 -8.14
C VAL A 852 22.18 9.82 -8.96
N ALA A 853 21.06 9.34 -9.50
CA ALA A 853 21.02 8.04 -10.20
C ALA A 853 21.73 8.03 -11.55
N SER A 854 21.54 9.04 -12.39
CA SER A 854 22.13 9.04 -13.72
C SER A 854 23.65 9.28 -13.69
N ASN A 855 24.17 10.06 -12.72
CA ASN A 855 25.60 10.15 -12.48
C ASN A 855 26.18 8.87 -11.87
N TYR A 856 25.42 8.20 -10.98
CA TYR A 856 25.82 6.89 -10.47
C TYR A 856 26.00 5.90 -11.63
N LEU A 857 25.01 5.77 -12.52
CA LEU A 857 25.09 4.88 -13.68
C LEU A 857 26.20 5.25 -14.65
N ALA A 858 26.41 6.55 -14.89
CA ALA A 858 27.49 7.03 -15.75
C ALA A 858 28.89 6.74 -15.18
N SER A 859 28.99 6.53 -13.87
CA SER A 859 30.24 6.17 -13.20
C SER A 859 30.57 4.66 -13.28
N LEU A 860 29.58 3.82 -13.61
CA LEU A 860 29.76 2.38 -13.71
C LEU A 860 30.57 2.01 -14.97
N ARG A 861 31.38 0.97 -14.82
CA ARG A 861 32.20 0.37 -15.89
C ARG A 861 31.80 -1.10 -16.09
N SER A 862 32.21 -1.70 -17.20
CA SER A 862 32.07 -3.16 -17.38
C SER A 862 32.63 -3.91 -16.16
N GLY A 863 31.87 -4.90 -15.68
CA GLY A 863 32.12 -5.64 -14.44
C GLY A 863 31.62 -4.98 -13.15
N SER A 864 31.09 -3.76 -13.22
CA SER A 864 30.47 -3.12 -12.04
C SER A 864 29.18 -3.82 -11.65
N VAL A 865 28.95 -3.94 -10.35
CA VAL A 865 27.70 -4.47 -9.81
C VAL A 865 26.82 -3.32 -9.34
N LEU A 866 25.57 -3.33 -9.78
CA LEU A 866 24.53 -2.43 -9.32
C LEU A 866 23.32 -3.23 -8.87
N PHE A 867 22.46 -2.58 -8.09
CA PHE A 867 21.25 -3.19 -7.56
C PHE A 867 20.04 -2.72 -8.36
N VAL A 868 19.35 -3.67 -8.97
CA VAL A 868 18.20 -3.44 -9.85
C VAL A 868 16.96 -4.20 -9.40
N SER A 869 15.79 -3.68 -9.70
CA SER A 869 14.51 -4.39 -9.55
C SER A 869 13.70 -4.20 -10.83
N ILE A 870 13.25 -5.30 -11.44
CA ILE A 870 12.62 -5.28 -12.78
C ILE A 870 11.12 -5.04 -12.62
N LEU A 871 10.57 -4.20 -13.49
CA LEU A 871 9.15 -3.87 -13.55
C LEU A 871 8.58 -4.23 -14.93
N PRO A 872 7.38 -4.82 -15.01
CA PRO A 872 6.74 -5.14 -16.28
C PRO A 872 6.33 -3.87 -17.06
N SER A 873 6.12 -4.03 -18.37
CA SER A 873 5.58 -2.98 -19.23
C SER A 873 4.13 -2.61 -18.86
N THR A 874 3.69 -1.39 -19.16
CA THR A 874 2.27 -1.03 -18.93
C THR A 874 1.39 -1.65 -20.02
N PRO A 875 0.15 -2.10 -19.73
CA PRO A 875 -0.64 -2.94 -20.65
C PRO A 875 -0.95 -2.34 -22.03
N HIS A 876 -0.86 -1.02 -22.18
CA HIS A 876 -1.12 -0.33 -23.45
C HIS A 876 0.16 0.18 -24.12
N PHE A 877 1.30 0.14 -23.44
CA PHE A 877 2.60 0.52 -24.00
C PHE A 877 3.36 -0.73 -24.45
N CYS A 878 2.79 -1.42 -25.43
CA CYS A 878 3.33 -2.62 -26.06
C CYS A 878 2.98 -2.62 -27.55
N LEU A 879 3.72 -3.39 -28.36
CA LEU A 879 3.43 -3.51 -29.78
C LEU A 879 2.12 -4.26 -30.07
N PRO A 880 1.55 -4.09 -31.29
CA PRO A 880 0.46 -4.93 -31.76
C PRO A 880 0.79 -6.42 -31.64
N SER A 881 -0.19 -7.22 -31.22
CA SER A 881 0.01 -8.65 -31.04
C SER A 881 0.26 -9.35 -32.37
N ALA A 882 0.69 -10.61 -32.32
CA ALA A 882 0.90 -11.41 -33.52
C ALA A 882 -0.35 -11.49 -34.44
N ALA A 883 -1.55 -11.35 -33.88
CA ALA A 883 -2.81 -11.38 -34.62
C ALA A 883 -3.14 -10.07 -35.33
N THR A 884 -2.61 -8.93 -34.88
CA THR A 884 -2.95 -7.60 -35.40
C THR A 884 -1.77 -6.84 -36.00
N GLN A 885 -0.55 -7.34 -35.82
CA GLN A 885 0.68 -6.73 -36.35
C GLN A 885 0.67 -6.53 -37.88
N ALA A 886 -0.09 -7.32 -38.64
CA ALA A 886 -0.21 -7.20 -40.09
C ALA A 886 -1.15 -6.08 -40.54
N THR A 887 -2.08 -5.65 -39.68
CA THR A 887 -3.16 -4.73 -40.03
C THR A 887 -3.12 -3.42 -39.24
N THR A 888 -2.35 -3.36 -38.15
CA THR A 888 -2.33 -2.21 -37.22
C THR A 888 -1.01 -1.45 -37.34
N PRO A 889 -1.01 -0.25 -37.97
CA PRO A 889 0.20 0.56 -38.06
C PRO A 889 0.67 1.08 -36.70
N VAL A 890 1.94 1.47 -36.60
CA VAL A 890 2.53 1.98 -35.35
C VAL A 890 3.20 3.33 -35.60
N ILE A 891 2.91 4.33 -34.78
CA ILE A 891 3.56 5.64 -34.83
C ILE A 891 4.24 5.88 -33.48
N MET A 892 5.54 6.09 -33.48
CA MET A 892 6.36 6.28 -32.28
C MET A 892 6.98 7.67 -32.32
N ILE A 893 6.91 8.43 -31.23
CA ILE A 893 7.55 9.74 -31.12
C ILE A 893 8.40 9.79 -29.88
N ALA A 894 9.69 10.07 -30.09
CA ALA A 894 10.68 10.19 -29.05
C ALA A 894 11.50 11.46 -29.22
N ALA A 895 11.99 11.99 -28.09
CA ALA A 895 13.11 12.91 -28.11
C ALA A 895 14.15 12.53 -27.07
N GLY A 896 15.41 12.62 -27.44
CA GLY A 896 16.53 12.20 -26.60
C GLY A 896 16.35 10.78 -26.05
N ALA A 897 16.57 10.59 -24.75
CA ALA A 897 16.48 9.27 -24.10
C ALA A 897 15.09 8.62 -24.15
N GLY A 898 14.03 9.36 -24.53
CA GLY A 898 12.72 8.77 -24.83
C GLY A 898 12.72 7.76 -25.98
N LEU A 899 13.82 7.67 -26.75
CA LEU A 899 14.02 6.61 -27.75
C LEU A 899 14.10 5.20 -27.12
N ALA A 900 14.44 5.11 -25.82
CA ALA A 900 14.71 3.86 -25.12
C ALA A 900 13.69 2.74 -25.45
N PRO A 901 12.41 2.86 -25.10
CA PRO A 901 11.46 1.77 -25.33
C PRO A 901 11.25 1.45 -26.82
N PHE A 902 11.30 2.44 -27.71
CA PHE A 902 11.07 2.23 -29.14
C PHE A 902 12.20 1.47 -29.81
N ARG A 903 13.44 1.57 -29.30
CA ARG A 903 14.52 0.68 -29.73
C ARG A 903 14.17 -0.79 -29.49
N GLY A 904 13.59 -1.11 -28.34
CA GLY A 904 13.11 -2.47 -28.02
C GLY A 904 11.96 -2.90 -28.94
N PHE A 905 11.01 -2.01 -29.22
CA PHE A 905 9.89 -2.30 -30.14
C PHE A 905 10.37 -2.56 -31.58
N ILE A 906 11.28 -1.73 -32.08
CA ILE A 906 11.78 -1.91 -33.44
C ILE A 906 12.55 -3.24 -33.54
N GLN A 907 13.29 -3.64 -32.50
CA GLN A 907 13.91 -4.97 -32.43
C GLN A 907 12.89 -6.10 -32.51
N ASP A 908 11.78 -6.04 -31.76
CA ASP A 908 10.71 -7.04 -31.83
C ASP A 908 10.04 -7.14 -33.20
N ARG A 909 9.80 -5.98 -33.84
CA ARG A 909 9.26 -5.93 -35.20
C ARG A 909 10.24 -6.52 -36.21
N ALA A 910 11.53 -6.21 -36.10
CA ALA A 910 12.56 -6.76 -36.97
C ALA A 910 12.62 -8.29 -36.84
N ILE A 911 12.58 -8.82 -35.60
CA ILE A 911 12.54 -10.27 -35.35
C ILE A 911 11.29 -10.89 -35.97
N SER A 912 10.13 -10.26 -35.82
CA SER A 912 8.86 -10.74 -36.38
C SER A 912 8.90 -10.78 -37.91
N LEU A 913 9.40 -9.72 -38.55
CA LEU A 913 9.54 -9.64 -40.00
C LEU A 913 10.51 -10.70 -40.54
N ARG A 914 11.68 -10.85 -39.89
CA ARG A 914 12.68 -11.89 -40.23
C ARG A 914 12.15 -13.31 -40.02
N SER A 915 11.17 -13.48 -39.12
CA SER A 915 10.46 -14.73 -38.88
C SER A 915 9.32 -14.99 -39.88
N GLY A 916 9.16 -14.14 -40.90
CA GLY A 916 8.16 -14.28 -41.96
C GLY A 916 6.79 -13.65 -41.66
N ALA A 917 6.66 -12.89 -40.57
CA ALA A 917 5.42 -12.18 -40.27
C ALA A 917 5.20 -11.01 -41.25
N THR A 918 3.95 -10.80 -41.64
CA THR A 918 3.56 -9.57 -42.35
C THR A 918 3.29 -8.47 -41.33
N LEU A 919 3.85 -7.27 -41.56
CA LEU A 919 3.71 -6.13 -40.66
C LEU A 919 3.05 -4.94 -41.35
N ALA A 920 2.13 -4.28 -40.65
CA ALA A 920 1.62 -2.97 -41.01
C ALA A 920 2.71 -1.89 -40.85
N PRO A 921 2.57 -0.74 -41.55
CA PRO A 921 3.59 0.32 -41.52
C PRO A 921 3.92 0.81 -40.10
N ALA A 922 5.18 1.17 -39.87
CA ALA A 922 5.59 1.84 -38.64
C ALA A 922 6.39 3.11 -38.92
N LEU A 923 6.10 4.19 -38.19
CA LEU A 923 6.82 5.47 -38.26
C LEU A 923 7.49 5.75 -36.91
N LEU A 924 8.72 6.24 -36.92
CA LEU A 924 9.42 6.79 -35.76
C LEU A 924 9.78 8.25 -36.03
N PHE A 925 9.27 9.18 -35.23
CA PHE A 925 9.70 10.56 -35.20
C PHE A 925 10.68 10.75 -34.03
N PHE A 926 11.94 11.02 -34.33
CA PHE A 926 13.00 11.10 -33.33
C PHE A 926 13.68 12.48 -33.32
N GLY A 927 13.62 13.14 -32.16
CA GLY A 927 14.21 14.46 -31.95
C GLY A 927 15.51 14.40 -31.17
N CYS A 928 16.56 15.02 -31.70
CA CYS A 928 17.83 15.20 -31.00
C CYS A 928 18.50 16.55 -31.35
N HIS A 929 19.69 16.80 -30.84
CA HIS A 929 20.39 18.06 -31.06
C HIS A 929 21.07 18.12 -32.43
N GLY A 930 21.66 17.02 -32.91
CA GLY A 930 22.30 17.01 -34.22
C GLY A 930 22.80 15.63 -34.61
N GLN A 931 22.99 15.43 -35.91
CA GLN A 931 23.42 14.13 -36.46
C GLN A 931 24.72 13.64 -35.83
N LEU A 932 25.72 14.51 -35.72
CA LEU A 932 27.02 14.17 -35.13
C LEU A 932 27.07 14.39 -33.61
N LEU A 933 25.96 14.82 -33.00
CA LEU A 933 25.89 15.19 -31.60
C LEU A 933 25.26 14.08 -30.75
N ASP A 934 24.04 13.64 -31.06
CA ASP A 934 23.29 12.72 -30.20
C ASP A 934 22.16 11.98 -30.94
N ASP A 935 22.35 11.71 -32.23
CA ASP A 935 21.53 10.78 -33.03
C ASP A 935 21.84 9.34 -32.62
N MET A 936 21.31 8.95 -31.46
CA MET A 936 21.62 7.68 -30.82
C MET A 936 21.18 6.50 -31.68
N TYR A 937 22.03 5.47 -31.75
CA TYR A 937 21.75 4.23 -32.49
C TYR A 937 21.48 4.43 -33.99
N ARG A 938 22.08 5.44 -34.61
CA ARG A 938 21.87 5.75 -36.03
C ARG A 938 22.03 4.55 -36.96
N ASP A 939 23.17 3.87 -36.92
CA ASP A 939 23.45 2.73 -37.81
C ASP A 939 22.42 1.60 -37.64
N GLU A 940 21.96 1.38 -36.41
CA GLU A 940 20.95 0.37 -36.10
C GLU A 940 19.56 0.79 -36.62
N LEU A 941 19.16 2.04 -36.43
CA LEU A 941 17.89 2.57 -36.93
C LEU A 941 17.85 2.63 -38.46
N ASP A 942 18.96 3.02 -39.11
CA ASP A 942 19.06 3.06 -40.58
C ASP A 942 19.00 1.64 -41.16
N GLY A 943 19.58 0.65 -40.47
CA GLY A 943 19.43 -0.76 -40.80
C GLY A 943 17.99 -1.25 -40.69
N PHE A 944 17.29 -0.90 -39.61
CA PHE A 944 15.88 -1.25 -39.45
C PHE A 944 14.97 -0.59 -40.49
N GLU A 945 15.30 0.62 -40.93
CA GLU A 945 14.60 1.31 -42.01
C GLU A 945 14.82 0.65 -43.37
N ALA A 946 16.05 0.26 -43.69
CA ALA A 946 16.37 -0.49 -44.91
C ALA A 946 15.64 -1.84 -44.97
N GLU A 947 15.40 -2.46 -43.81
CA GLU A 947 14.61 -3.69 -43.69
C GLU A 947 13.09 -3.46 -43.77
N ASN A 948 12.62 -2.22 -43.93
CA ASN A 948 11.21 -1.83 -43.87
C ASN A 948 10.53 -2.17 -42.52
N THR A 949 11.32 -2.26 -41.44
CA THR A 949 10.78 -2.52 -40.09
C THR A 949 10.04 -1.29 -39.56
N VAL A 950 10.61 -0.10 -39.82
CA VAL A 950 10.13 1.22 -39.39
C VAL A 950 10.67 2.28 -40.36
N LYS A 951 9.93 3.36 -40.61
CA LYS A 951 10.40 4.55 -41.32
C LYS A 951 10.76 5.64 -40.31
N VAL A 952 11.94 6.23 -40.40
CA VAL A 952 12.52 7.10 -39.35
C VAL A 952 12.65 8.54 -39.82
N PHE A 953 11.91 9.43 -39.16
CA PHE A 953 11.97 10.87 -39.37
C PHE A 953 12.76 11.53 -38.25
N ARG A 954 13.90 12.14 -38.59
CA ARG A 954 14.79 12.78 -37.62
C ARG A 954 14.62 14.30 -37.60
N ALA A 955 14.63 14.88 -36.42
CA ALA A 955 14.65 16.33 -36.22
C ALA A 955 15.90 16.74 -35.42
N PHE A 956 16.67 17.69 -35.96
CA PHE A 956 17.94 18.14 -35.39
C PHE A 956 17.84 19.61 -34.96
N SER A 957 17.81 19.84 -33.65
CA SER A 957 17.56 21.19 -33.12
C SER A 957 18.74 22.17 -33.22
N ARG A 958 19.97 21.69 -33.46
CA ARG A 958 21.20 22.49 -33.49
C ARG A 958 21.99 22.39 -34.79
N ASP A 959 21.55 21.59 -35.76
CA ASP A 959 22.18 21.56 -37.09
C ASP A 959 21.72 22.78 -37.90
N GLY A 960 22.67 23.50 -38.52
CA GLY A 960 22.46 24.86 -39.02
C GLY A 960 21.53 25.02 -40.23
N ASP A 961 21.36 23.96 -41.03
CA ASP A 961 20.73 24.02 -42.37
C ASP A 961 19.43 23.19 -42.49
N MET A 962 18.86 22.72 -41.40
CA MET A 962 17.63 21.89 -41.43
C MET A 962 16.37 22.75 -41.22
N SER A 963 15.36 22.57 -42.08
CA SER A 963 14.03 23.20 -41.97
C SER A 963 13.24 22.68 -40.75
N CYS A 964 13.46 21.42 -40.36
CA CYS A 964 12.78 20.74 -39.26
C CYS A 964 13.70 20.58 -38.04
N LYS A 965 13.53 21.44 -37.03
CA LYS A 965 14.39 21.49 -35.85
C LYS A 965 13.85 20.66 -34.68
N HIS A 966 12.55 20.44 -34.63
CA HIS A 966 11.88 19.66 -33.60
C HIS A 966 11.01 18.55 -34.20
N VAL A 967 10.74 17.52 -33.40
CA VAL A 967 9.85 16.40 -33.79
C VAL A 967 8.47 16.88 -34.20
N THR A 968 8.00 17.99 -33.62
CA THR A 968 6.76 18.67 -34.00
C THR A 968 6.81 19.28 -35.39
N ASP A 969 7.97 19.75 -35.86
CA ASP A 969 8.12 20.26 -37.23
C ASP A 969 8.00 19.10 -38.22
N GLN A 970 8.69 17.99 -37.95
CA GLN A 970 8.55 16.76 -38.74
C GLN A 970 7.11 16.25 -38.75
N LEU A 971 6.41 16.29 -37.61
CA LEU A 971 5.01 15.91 -37.54
C LEU A 971 4.10 16.83 -38.36
N ARG A 972 4.38 18.14 -38.45
CA ARG A 972 3.62 19.07 -39.28
C ARG A 972 3.84 18.81 -40.78
N ASP A 973 5.08 18.55 -41.18
CA ASP A 973 5.42 18.26 -42.57
C ASP A 973 4.81 16.93 -43.04
N HIS A 974 4.70 15.96 -42.11
CA HIS A 974 4.16 14.63 -42.37
C HIS A 974 2.73 14.43 -41.89
N LEU A 975 2.01 15.51 -41.57
CA LEU A 975 0.71 15.43 -40.91
C LEU A 975 -0.33 14.66 -41.74
N GLY A 976 -0.26 14.75 -43.07
CA GLY A 976 -1.12 13.98 -43.97
C GLY A 976 -0.89 12.46 -43.91
N GLU A 977 0.38 12.02 -43.85
CA GLU A 977 0.75 10.60 -43.70
C GLU A 977 0.34 10.08 -42.32
N VAL A 978 0.54 10.89 -41.27
CA VAL A 978 0.12 10.60 -39.90
C VAL A 978 -1.40 10.48 -39.79
N SER A 979 -2.16 11.41 -40.38
CA SER A 979 -3.63 11.37 -40.41
C SER A 979 -4.16 10.13 -41.14
N ALA A 980 -3.56 9.76 -42.28
CA ALA A 980 -3.99 8.58 -43.02
C ALA A 980 -3.77 7.28 -42.24
N LEU A 981 -2.60 7.13 -41.59
CA LEU A 981 -2.33 5.97 -40.74
C LEU A 981 -3.24 5.94 -39.51
N TRP A 982 -3.55 7.09 -38.94
CA TRP A 982 -4.50 7.20 -37.85
C TRP A 982 -5.90 6.75 -38.27
N GLU A 983 -6.40 7.16 -39.43
CA GLU A 983 -7.66 6.66 -39.99
C GLU A 983 -7.62 5.15 -40.26
N ALA A 984 -6.45 4.62 -40.64
CA ALA A 984 -6.22 3.19 -40.87
C ALA A 984 -6.05 2.33 -39.60
N GLY A 985 -6.23 2.89 -38.41
CA GLY A 985 -6.19 2.11 -37.17
C GLY A 985 -4.85 2.13 -36.42
N ALA A 986 -3.92 3.06 -36.72
CA ALA A 986 -2.61 3.10 -36.07
C ALA A 986 -2.67 3.24 -34.53
N ASN A 987 -1.71 2.60 -33.87
CA ASN A 987 -1.34 2.87 -32.48
C ASN A 987 -0.23 3.92 -32.42
N PHE A 988 -0.36 4.87 -31.52
CA PHE A 988 0.46 6.05 -31.42
C PHE A 988 1.12 6.08 -30.03
N TYR A 989 2.44 6.15 -29.98
CA TYR A 989 3.21 6.08 -28.74
C TYR A 989 4.10 7.31 -28.63
N VAL A 990 4.07 7.98 -27.47
CA VAL A 990 4.93 9.15 -27.21
C VAL A 990 5.75 8.87 -25.96
N CYS A 991 7.09 8.92 -26.06
CA CYS A 991 7.99 8.73 -24.93
C CYS A 991 8.97 9.91 -24.84
N GLY A 992 8.94 10.63 -23.72
CA GLY A 992 9.76 11.83 -23.52
C GLY A 992 9.30 12.70 -22.35
N GLY A 993 9.91 13.87 -22.20
CA GLY A 993 9.49 14.83 -21.16
C GLY A 993 8.12 15.43 -21.46
N LYS A 994 7.42 15.90 -20.40
CA LYS A 994 6.03 16.41 -20.51
C LYS A 994 5.85 17.46 -21.61
N LYS A 995 6.79 18.39 -21.75
CA LYS A 995 6.77 19.43 -22.81
C LYS A 995 6.73 18.86 -24.23
N ILE A 996 7.42 17.75 -24.48
CA ILE A 996 7.44 17.09 -25.79
C ILE A 996 6.10 16.42 -26.03
N SER A 997 5.56 15.73 -25.02
CA SER A 997 4.22 15.12 -25.11
C SER A 997 3.15 16.15 -25.44
N ASP A 998 3.12 17.26 -24.70
CA ASP A 998 2.13 18.33 -24.88
C ASP A 998 2.29 18.98 -26.28
N SER A 999 3.52 19.29 -26.70
CA SER A 999 3.75 19.92 -28.02
C SER A 999 3.41 18.99 -29.19
N VAL A 1000 3.66 17.68 -29.03
CA VAL A 1000 3.27 16.67 -30.03
C VAL A 1000 1.76 16.60 -30.14
N PHE A 1001 1.06 16.59 -29.00
CA PHE A 1001 -0.40 16.62 -28.93
C PHE A 1001 -0.97 17.85 -29.64
N ASP A 1002 -0.46 19.05 -29.35
CA ASP A 1002 -0.93 20.31 -29.95
C ASP A 1002 -0.82 20.34 -31.48
N VAL A 1003 0.20 19.67 -32.04
CA VAL A 1003 0.40 19.61 -33.49
C VAL A 1003 -0.58 18.66 -34.16
N ILE A 1004 -0.75 17.47 -33.59
CA ILE A 1004 -1.49 16.40 -34.25
C ILE A 1004 -3.00 16.54 -34.03
N ALA A 1005 -3.41 17.03 -32.86
CA ALA A 1005 -4.80 16.98 -32.48
C ALA A 1005 -5.73 17.82 -33.39
N PRO A 1006 -5.35 19.02 -33.87
CA PRO A 1006 -6.16 19.75 -34.86
C PRO A 1006 -6.33 19.03 -36.21
N ALA A 1007 -5.45 18.10 -36.57
CA ALA A 1007 -5.54 17.34 -37.82
C ALA A 1007 -6.19 15.97 -37.67
N LEU A 1008 -6.00 15.32 -36.52
CA LEU A 1008 -6.57 14.01 -36.24
C LEU A 1008 -8.05 14.06 -35.82
N PHE A 1009 -8.58 15.23 -35.44
CA PHE A 1009 -9.92 15.36 -34.82
C PHE A 1009 -10.87 16.40 -35.49
N LYS A 1010 -10.71 16.67 -36.79
CA LYS A 1010 -11.30 17.84 -37.50
C LYS A 1010 -12.80 17.79 -37.86
N ASN A 1011 -13.51 16.67 -37.72
CA ASN A 1011 -14.82 16.44 -38.37
C ASN A 1011 -16.07 16.51 -37.45
N GLU A 1012 -15.98 17.02 -36.23
CA GLU A 1012 -17.13 17.13 -35.32
C GLU A 1012 -17.67 18.59 -35.29
N LYS A 1013 -18.78 18.86 -35.99
CA LYS A 1013 -19.35 20.21 -36.20
C LYS A 1013 -20.09 20.78 -34.97
N THR A 1014 -19.85 22.06 -34.71
CA THR A 1014 -20.29 22.92 -33.59
C THR A 1014 -21.48 23.84 -33.96
N THR A 1015 -22.34 24.23 -33.00
CA THR A 1015 -23.13 25.49 -33.06
C THR A 1015 -22.57 26.50 -32.06
N ALA A 1016 -22.32 27.72 -32.52
CA ALA A 1016 -21.39 28.67 -31.93
C ALA A 1016 -22.04 29.94 -31.37
N ALA A 1017 -21.55 30.40 -30.22
CA ALA A 1017 -21.14 31.78 -29.99
C ALA A 1017 -20.08 31.81 -28.87
N GLU A 1018 -18.82 31.95 -29.30
CA GLU A 1018 -17.62 32.41 -28.57
C GLU A 1018 -17.15 31.69 -27.28
N ALA A 1019 -16.22 30.73 -27.44
CA ALA A 1019 -14.96 30.62 -26.65
C ALA A 1019 -14.02 29.53 -27.22
N GLY A 1020 -12.73 29.87 -27.41
CA GLY A 1020 -11.56 28.98 -27.36
C GLY A 1020 -11.44 27.80 -28.32
N ALA A 1021 -10.64 27.92 -29.39
CA ALA A 1021 -10.29 26.81 -30.29
C ALA A 1021 -9.48 25.65 -29.65
N ALA A 1022 -8.91 25.84 -28.44
CA ALA A 1022 -8.11 24.83 -27.74
C ALA A 1022 -8.95 23.80 -26.96
N ASP A 1023 -10.05 24.24 -26.33
CA ASP A 1023 -10.97 23.36 -25.58
C ASP A 1023 -11.69 22.35 -26.48
N ASN A 1024 -11.90 22.72 -27.75
CA ASN A 1024 -12.58 21.86 -28.73
C ASN A 1024 -11.72 20.68 -29.18
N VAL A 1025 -10.39 20.83 -29.19
CA VAL A 1025 -9.46 19.77 -29.60
C VAL A 1025 -9.32 18.70 -28.50
N GLN A 1026 -9.41 19.11 -27.23
CA GLN A 1026 -9.35 18.21 -26.08
C GLN A 1026 -10.66 17.43 -25.87
N LYS A 1027 -11.81 18.02 -26.26
CA LYS A 1027 -13.12 17.33 -26.30
C LYS A 1027 -13.18 16.22 -27.35
N SER A 1028 -12.65 16.45 -28.56
CA SER A 1028 -12.61 15.40 -29.59
C SER A 1028 -11.58 14.29 -29.32
N PHE A 1029 -10.59 14.51 -28.44
CA PHE A 1029 -9.67 13.47 -27.98
C PHE A 1029 -10.32 12.44 -27.04
N GLY A 1030 -11.35 12.86 -26.28
CA GLY A 1030 -12.23 11.96 -25.54
C GLY A 1030 -13.02 10.99 -26.43
N MET A 1031 -12.99 11.20 -27.75
CA MET A 1031 -13.64 10.34 -28.75
C MET A 1031 -12.66 9.43 -29.51
N ALA A 1032 -11.35 9.51 -29.25
CA ALA A 1032 -10.36 8.56 -29.79
C ALA A 1032 -10.48 7.18 -29.09
N PRO A 1033 -10.49 6.04 -29.82
CA PRO A 1033 -10.63 4.72 -29.21
C PRO A 1033 -9.53 4.42 -28.16
N LYS A 1034 -9.92 4.07 -26.92
CA LYS A 1034 -9.01 3.74 -25.80
C LYS A 1034 -7.89 2.78 -26.24
N GLY A 1035 -6.63 3.16 -25.98
CA GLY A 1035 -5.44 2.32 -26.22
C GLY A 1035 -4.67 2.58 -27.52
N ARG A 1036 -5.18 3.46 -28.41
CA ARG A 1036 -4.52 3.80 -29.67
C ARG A 1036 -3.59 5.02 -29.59
N TYR A 1037 -3.62 5.78 -28.51
CA TYR A 1037 -2.67 6.87 -28.23
C TYR A 1037 -2.16 6.72 -26.79
N VAL A 1038 -0.87 6.49 -26.62
CA VAL A 1038 -0.25 6.10 -25.34
C VAL A 1038 0.97 6.97 -25.09
N VAL A 1039 0.99 7.61 -23.92
CA VAL A 1039 2.08 8.50 -23.53
C VAL A 1039 2.80 7.92 -22.32
N GLU A 1040 4.12 7.91 -22.41
CA GLU A 1040 5.02 7.55 -21.34
C GLU A 1040 5.93 8.74 -21.01
N VAL A 1041 5.64 9.43 -19.90
CA VAL A 1041 6.35 10.64 -19.49
C VAL A 1041 7.29 10.36 -18.33
N PHE A 1042 8.56 10.76 -18.48
CA PHE A 1042 9.54 10.76 -17.41
C PHE A 1042 10.00 12.20 -17.13
N ASN A 1043 10.22 12.52 -15.84
CA ASN A 1043 10.65 13.84 -15.36
C ASN A 1043 12.16 14.00 -15.34
#